data_AF-A0A940YZ91-F1
#
_entry.id   AF-A0A940YZ91-F1
#
_cell.length_a   1.000
_cell.length_b   1.000
_cell.length_c   1.000
_cell.angle_alpha   90.00
_cell.angle_beta   90.00
_cell.angle_gamma   90.00
#
_symmetry.space_group_name_H-M   'P 1'
#
loop_
_entity.id
_entity.type
_entity.pdbx_description
1 polymer ?
#
loop_
_entity_poly.entity_id
_entity_poly.type
_entity_poly.pdbx_seq_one_letter_code
_entity_poly.pdbx_strand_id
1 'polypeptide(L)'
;MVAAAVISTALPQLAYAAPPSNDNDGGGIVDTVKGWFTDDDPETPEPPSHDEAGIADREKLPKGKNAPKAKRVRELTGHRTANARFWQLSDGRVQAEVSATPTGYRAGKAWKDIDPRIGSSQRKGFEFANTSNATRSWFGADAKRLLRVESADGHAVTVGLPGAGRLDPVAKGDTVTYQDAIDGADLSYQVGPGRVKENIVLAQAPRGPVAFTFTLDTDGLTPKARKDGSIAFYGEAADPVLVMPAAFMTDTRKDRESPYGTAYSTSVRQKLTRDGDGWKLTVVPDAKWLAAKDRQYPVTIDPTIAIAPTPSTAQDVMISSDGPASNYDDNWRLSVGNTSTGSSRALLRFPVGSIPAGTRLDSADLQLYYDQTHTTNSTEVQLEAHRATGAWTESGATWNNASNLTGELSGTSVLVDDGDLGTTAATGSWPASGNTDYTQYAVGQDYRYNKDSVSGDAYTWQPSLPEDGDYQVEAHYVPASDRATDAPYTVTYDGGSKTYTVDQSAGSQGVWKTLGTHRFKAGTAGKVVLGDGPASTSTAVIADAVRFTKGGVVTKQPSQVNTWHSFPVTRTVQQWIDGTHDNHGFVIKAGDESSSGPKGGPRYEGSEFGYGGESANYPRLILTYGRPGVELDAPTTIHDTGAELKWSAYSDPSSATTDDDIAEYQVHRSVFQTFTPSAATLVAPVASGTTSYTDTSATPTAADSADPLGRAYYYMVAVKTKDGRVTPAPTQLVRLPKAGRTTKVIPAAQDTTLSSAEPSTPHDTITDGVPQPWLTVGNNSTAYGTTRTALKFPDLDIPSSARVLDA
;
A
#
# COMPACT_ATOMS: atom_id res chain seq x y z
N MET A 1 14.33 54.26 27.60
CA MET A 1 14.42 54.42 29.07
C MET A 1 13.57 53.33 29.70
N VAL A 2 13.90 52.70 30.82
CA VAL A 2 15.19 52.46 31.53
C VAL A 2 14.98 51.11 32.25
N ALA A 3 16.00 50.26 32.35
CA ALA A 3 15.91 49.00 33.09
C ALA A 3 16.22 49.21 34.59
N ALA A 4 15.56 48.43 35.46
CA ALA A 4 15.95 48.20 36.85
C ALA A 4 15.35 46.87 37.34
N ALA A 5 15.98 46.25 38.33
CA ALA A 5 15.62 44.95 38.91
C ALA A 5 15.60 45.03 40.45
N VAL A 6 15.99 43.95 41.14
CA VAL A 6 16.10 43.78 42.62
C VAL A 6 14.75 43.50 43.33
N ILE A 7 14.62 42.64 44.36
CA ILE A 7 15.11 41.27 44.72
C ILE A 7 14.80 41.02 46.21
N SER A 8 14.41 39.78 46.57
CA SER A 8 14.51 39.11 47.89
C SER A 8 13.53 39.40 49.05
N THR A 9 13.59 38.45 50.01
CA THR A 9 13.01 38.37 51.38
C THR A 9 11.52 38.00 51.50
N ALA A 10 11.09 37.17 52.46
CA ALA A 10 11.81 36.15 53.28
C ALA A 10 10.82 35.15 53.92
N LEU A 11 11.30 33.98 54.36
CA LEU A 11 10.55 33.02 55.20
C LEU A 11 10.82 33.26 56.71
N PRO A 12 9.85 33.01 57.61
CA PRO A 12 10.06 33.02 59.06
C PRO A 12 10.51 31.64 59.61
N GLN A 13 11.16 31.64 60.79
CA GLN A 13 11.66 30.46 61.50
C GLN A 13 10.85 30.11 62.78
N LEU A 14 10.98 28.87 63.25
CA LEU A 14 10.97 28.42 64.66
C LEU A 14 12.08 27.34 64.77
N ALA A 15 13.08 27.33 65.67
CA ALA A 15 13.14 27.46 67.14
C ALA A 15 12.55 26.22 67.87
N TYR A 16 13.18 25.53 68.83
CA TYR A 16 14.45 25.65 69.61
C TYR A 16 15.25 24.29 69.58
N ALA A 17 16.31 23.93 70.33
CA ALA A 17 17.01 24.42 71.55
C ALA A 17 18.50 23.95 71.64
N ALA A 18 19.24 24.35 72.69
CA ALA A 18 20.62 23.92 73.06
C ALA A 18 20.91 24.27 74.56
N PRO A 19 22.11 24.06 75.17
CA PRO A 19 23.30 23.21 74.86
C PRO A 19 23.45 22.14 76.01
N PRO A 20 24.52 21.93 76.86
CA PRO A 20 25.99 22.19 76.80
C PRO A 20 26.96 21.10 77.39
N SER A 21 28.28 21.39 77.27
CA SER A 21 29.42 21.21 78.22
C SER A 21 30.13 19.87 78.56
N ASN A 22 31.39 19.79 78.09
CA ASN A 22 32.67 19.51 78.81
C ASN A 22 33.20 18.07 79.08
N ASP A 23 34.41 17.83 78.54
CA ASP A 23 35.70 17.30 79.09
C ASP A 23 35.70 16.09 80.09
N ASN A 24 36.67 15.16 80.11
CA ASN A 24 38.08 15.21 79.70
C ASN A 24 38.76 13.80 79.60
N ASP A 25 39.93 13.71 78.95
CA ASP A 25 41.03 12.70 79.02
C ASP A 25 40.80 11.17 79.28
N GLY A 26 41.50 10.34 78.49
CA GLY A 26 41.79 8.93 78.84
C GLY A 26 42.12 7.99 77.66
N GLY A 27 43.41 7.77 77.37
CA GLY A 27 43.85 6.99 76.19
C GLY A 27 44.12 5.49 76.43
N GLY A 28 44.03 4.68 75.35
CA GLY A 28 44.42 3.27 75.33
C GLY A 28 44.69 2.78 73.90
N ILE A 29 45.88 2.21 73.66
CA ILE A 29 46.32 1.70 72.35
C ILE A 29 46.42 0.17 72.40
N VAL A 30 45.90 -0.51 71.37
CA VAL A 30 46.53 -1.63 70.62
C VAL A 30 45.48 -2.27 69.68
N ASP A 31 45.83 -2.34 68.40
CA ASP A 31 45.36 -3.19 67.29
C ASP A 31 44.03 -3.96 67.44
N THR A 32 43.09 -3.86 66.51
CA THR A 32 43.31 -4.28 65.10
C THR A 32 42.33 -3.57 64.14
N VAL A 33 42.64 -3.53 62.84
CA VAL A 33 41.85 -2.88 61.75
C VAL A 33 41.89 -1.34 61.77
N LYS A 34 43.09 -0.77 61.65
CA LYS A 34 43.24 0.50 60.93
C LYS A 34 42.98 0.24 59.44
N GLY A 35 42.17 1.08 58.80
CA GLY A 35 41.95 1.01 57.34
C GLY A 35 40.62 1.53 56.81
N TRP A 36 39.65 1.89 57.66
CA TRP A 36 38.28 2.26 57.21
C TRP A 36 37.86 3.72 57.42
N PHE A 37 38.53 4.50 58.29
CA PHE A 37 38.18 5.91 58.50
C PHE A 37 39.43 6.78 58.73
N THR A 38 39.70 7.64 57.75
CA THR A 38 40.38 8.93 57.88
C THR A 38 39.75 9.82 56.82
N ASP A 39 38.93 10.78 57.22
CA ASP A 39 38.21 11.67 56.31
C ASP A 39 39.13 12.80 55.84
N ASP A 40 39.06 13.09 54.54
CA ASP A 40 39.20 14.41 53.93
C ASP A 40 38.16 14.42 52.80
N ASP A 41 37.22 15.36 52.82
CA ASP A 41 35.95 15.29 52.06
C ASP A 41 36.13 15.18 50.53
N PRO A 42 35.35 14.28 49.89
CA PRO A 42 34.69 14.55 48.62
C PRO A 42 33.17 14.66 48.81
N GLU A 43 32.53 15.38 47.89
CA GLU A 43 31.09 15.64 47.89
C GLU A 43 30.24 14.36 47.96
N THR A 44 29.07 14.44 48.61
CA THR A 44 28.07 13.36 48.54
C THR A 44 27.76 13.06 47.08
N PRO A 45 27.91 11.82 46.59
CA PRO A 45 27.67 11.53 45.19
C PRO A 45 26.22 11.82 44.85
N GLU A 46 26.01 12.74 43.90
CA GLU A 46 24.70 12.89 43.26
C GLU A 46 24.29 11.54 42.64
N PRO A 47 22.98 11.22 42.60
CA PRO A 47 22.53 10.08 41.80
C PRO A 47 23.03 10.28 40.36
N PRO A 48 23.63 9.25 39.72
CA PRO A 48 24.49 9.46 38.56
C PRO A 48 23.78 10.23 37.45
N SER A 49 24.28 11.43 37.16
CA SER A 49 23.90 12.21 35.99
C SER A 49 24.15 11.37 34.73
N HIS A 50 23.17 11.32 33.83
CA HIS A 50 23.22 10.51 32.62
C HIS A 50 24.11 11.11 31.50
N ASP A 51 25.23 11.73 31.88
CA ASP A 51 26.22 12.37 31.00
C ASP A 51 27.65 12.03 31.48
N GLU A 52 28.62 12.08 30.56
CA GLU A 52 30.05 11.76 30.74
C GLU A 52 30.44 10.27 30.99
N ALA A 53 30.08 9.38 30.06
CA ALA A 53 30.92 8.20 29.75
C ALA A 53 30.77 7.72 28.28
N GLY A 54 30.69 8.67 27.34
CA GLY A 54 30.53 8.41 25.91
C GLY A 54 31.75 7.79 25.22
N ILE A 55 32.22 6.62 25.65
CA ILE A 55 32.94 5.72 24.75
C ILE A 55 31.88 5.07 23.88
N ALA A 56 31.79 5.46 22.61
CA ALA A 56 31.11 4.64 21.63
C ALA A 56 31.81 3.28 21.59
N ASP A 57 31.13 2.23 22.04
CA ASP A 57 31.62 0.87 21.81
C ASP A 57 31.81 0.69 20.30
N ARG A 58 32.76 -0.16 19.91
CA ARG A 58 33.08 -0.42 18.51
C ARG A 58 32.00 -1.31 17.92
N GLU A 59 30.81 -0.74 17.71
CA GLU A 59 29.66 -1.35 17.06
C GLU A 59 30.07 -1.85 15.68
N LYS A 60 30.45 -3.13 15.62
CA LYS A 60 30.80 -3.79 14.38
C LYS A 60 29.51 -4.25 13.74
N LEU A 61 28.98 -3.40 12.86
CA LEU A 61 27.97 -3.80 11.88
C LEU A 61 28.34 -5.17 11.28
N PRO A 62 27.37 -6.09 11.15
CA PRO A 62 27.64 -7.39 10.54
C PRO A 62 28.17 -7.16 9.13
N LYS A 63 29.17 -7.96 8.73
CA LYS A 63 29.78 -7.86 7.39
C LYS A 63 28.68 -7.93 6.33
N GLY A 64 28.48 -6.85 5.60
CA GLY A 64 27.44 -6.71 4.58
C GLY A 64 27.37 -7.91 3.62
N LYS A 65 26.16 -8.44 3.43
CA LYS A 65 25.86 -9.60 2.56
C LYS A 65 24.90 -9.17 1.46
N ASN A 66 25.07 -9.72 0.26
CA ASN A 66 23.99 -9.72 -0.74
C ASN A 66 22.89 -10.70 -0.28
N ALA A 67 21.64 -10.27 -0.32
CA ALA A 67 20.51 -11.13 0.02
C ALA A 67 20.32 -12.24 -1.05
N PRO A 68 20.03 -13.49 -0.66
CA PRO A 68 19.67 -14.52 -1.63
C PRO A 68 18.33 -14.19 -2.29
N LYS A 69 18.18 -14.48 -3.59
CA LYS A 69 16.90 -14.30 -4.29
C LYS A 69 15.89 -15.33 -3.79
N ALA A 70 14.94 -14.87 -2.98
CA ALA A 70 13.82 -15.65 -2.50
C ALA A 70 12.97 -16.19 -3.67
N LYS A 71 12.35 -17.36 -3.48
CA LYS A 71 11.54 -18.06 -4.48
C LYS A 71 10.17 -18.40 -3.91
N ARG A 72 9.14 -18.42 -4.76
CA ARG A 72 7.80 -18.94 -4.39
C ARG A 72 7.91 -20.43 -4.03
N VAL A 73 7.52 -20.80 -2.82
CA VAL A 73 7.55 -22.18 -2.31
C VAL A 73 6.18 -22.84 -2.47
N ARG A 74 5.11 -22.14 -2.10
CA ARG A 74 3.74 -22.67 -2.09
C ARG A 74 2.73 -21.54 -2.28
N GLU A 75 1.68 -21.77 -3.05
CA GLU A 75 0.54 -20.84 -3.15
C GLU A 75 -0.35 -20.94 -1.91
N LEU A 76 -0.66 -19.80 -1.29
CA LEU A 76 -1.56 -19.64 -0.15
C LEU A 76 -3.01 -19.54 -0.66
N THR A 77 -3.51 -20.63 -1.24
CA THR A 77 -4.78 -20.65 -2.00
C THR A 77 -6.02 -20.19 -1.21
N GLY A 78 -6.00 -20.29 0.12
CA GLY A 78 -7.06 -19.77 1.00
C GLY A 78 -7.17 -18.23 1.02
N HIS A 79 -6.12 -17.51 0.64
CA HIS A 79 -6.09 -16.04 0.60
C HIS A 79 -6.46 -15.46 -0.78
N ARG A 80 -6.68 -16.31 -1.80
CA ARG A 80 -7.05 -15.85 -3.15
C ARG A 80 -8.25 -14.90 -3.12
N THR A 81 -8.26 -13.94 -4.03
CA THR A 81 -9.42 -13.13 -4.39
C THR A 81 -9.69 -13.26 -5.89
N ALA A 82 -10.63 -12.47 -6.43
CA ALA A 82 -10.84 -12.44 -7.87
C ALA A 82 -9.58 -11.93 -8.63
N ASN A 83 -8.90 -10.92 -8.07
CA ASN A 83 -7.77 -10.24 -8.71
C ASN A 83 -6.40 -10.60 -8.11
N ALA A 84 -6.34 -11.23 -6.92
CA ALA A 84 -5.08 -11.46 -6.20
C ALA A 84 -4.80 -12.94 -5.90
N ARG A 85 -3.55 -13.36 -6.14
CA ARG A 85 -2.98 -14.65 -5.73
C ARG A 85 -1.79 -14.41 -4.79
N PHE A 86 -1.51 -15.37 -3.90
CA PHE A 86 -0.58 -15.19 -2.78
C PHE A 86 0.34 -16.40 -2.66
N TRP A 87 1.63 -16.20 -2.39
CA TRP A 87 2.60 -17.27 -2.19
C TRP A 87 3.47 -17.02 -0.96
N GLN A 88 3.78 -18.10 -0.26
CA GLN A 88 4.86 -18.14 0.73
C GLN A 88 6.20 -18.18 -0.03
N LEU A 89 7.11 -17.28 0.31
CA LEU A 89 8.48 -17.25 -0.20
C LEU A 89 9.42 -18.11 0.65
N SER A 90 10.58 -18.45 0.07
CA SER A 90 11.62 -19.26 0.71
C SER A 90 12.39 -18.56 1.83
N ASP A 91 12.16 -17.27 2.06
CA ASP A 91 12.66 -16.49 3.19
C ASP A 91 11.49 -16.02 4.10
N GLY A 92 10.42 -16.83 4.13
CA GLY A 92 9.26 -16.68 5.01
C GLY A 92 8.23 -15.62 4.62
N ARG A 93 8.61 -14.63 3.80
CA ARG A 93 7.73 -13.54 3.37
C ARG A 93 6.52 -14.02 2.57
N VAL A 94 5.48 -13.20 2.55
CA VAL A 94 4.36 -13.33 1.61
C VAL A 94 4.65 -12.49 0.37
N GLN A 95 4.40 -13.06 -0.81
CA GLN A 95 4.29 -12.31 -2.04
C GLN A 95 2.85 -12.40 -2.56
N ALA A 96 2.23 -11.25 -2.82
CA ALA A 96 0.97 -11.16 -3.56
C ALA A 96 1.24 -10.74 -5.01
N GLU A 97 0.46 -11.30 -5.94
CA GLU A 97 0.37 -10.86 -7.34
C GLU A 97 -1.06 -10.38 -7.55
N VAL A 98 -1.20 -9.06 -7.72
CA VAL A 98 -2.49 -8.38 -7.85
C VAL A 98 -2.64 -7.93 -9.30
N SER A 99 -3.61 -8.49 -10.02
CA SER A 99 -3.86 -8.18 -11.43
C SER A 99 -4.92 -7.09 -11.60
N ALA A 100 -4.81 -6.31 -12.68
CA ALA A 100 -5.86 -5.39 -13.10
C ALA A 100 -7.15 -6.14 -13.53
N THR A 101 -7.03 -7.33 -14.14
CA THR A 101 -8.19 -8.21 -14.40
C THR A 101 -8.49 -9.17 -13.24
N PRO A 102 -9.75 -9.62 -13.12
CA PRO A 102 -10.06 -10.88 -12.45
C PRO A 102 -9.30 -12.03 -13.12
N THR A 103 -8.55 -12.80 -12.33
CA THR A 103 -7.86 -14.03 -12.75
C THR A 103 -8.48 -15.28 -12.11
N GLY A 104 -9.24 -15.12 -11.03
CA GLY A 104 -9.96 -16.19 -10.34
C GLY A 104 -11.47 -15.92 -10.17
N TYR A 105 -12.25 -16.99 -10.07
CA TYR A 105 -13.68 -16.95 -9.74
C TYR A 105 -14.01 -17.89 -8.57
N ARG A 106 -15.10 -17.63 -7.86
CA ARG A 106 -15.50 -18.38 -6.66
C ARG A 106 -16.47 -19.52 -7.02
N ALA A 107 -15.99 -20.76 -6.99
CA ALA A 107 -16.77 -21.97 -7.19
C ALA A 107 -17.24 -22.52 -5.82
N GLY A 108 -18.37 -22.00 -5.32
CA GLY A 108 -18.88 -22.36 -3.99
C GLY A 108 -17.98 -21.81 -2.88
N LYS A 109 -17.33 -22.69 -2.11
CA LYS A 109 -16.36 -22.29 -1.07
C LYS A 109 -14.92 -22.10 -1.57
N ALA A 110 -14.59 -22.56 -2.78
CA ALA A 110 -13.22 -22.55 -3.31
C ALA A 110 -13.02 -21.53 -4.43
N TRP A 111 -11.81 -20.98 -4.54
CA TRP A 111 -11.38 -20.22 -5.71
C TRP A 111 -10.85 -21.14 -6.81
N LYS A 112 -11.10 -20.79 -8.07
CA LYS A 112 -10.58 -21.45 -9.27
C LYS A 112 -10.11 -20.42 -10.27
N ASP A 113 -9.16 -20.79 -11.12
CA ASP A 113 -8.64 -19.92 -12.18
C ASP A 113 -9.68 -19.77 -13.31
N ILE A 114 -9.72 -18.60 -13.96
CA ILE A 114 -10.71 -18.28 -15.01
C ILE A 114 -10.34 -18.94 -16.34
N ASP A 115 -11.34 -19.57 -16.97
CA ASP A 115 -11.28 -20.14 -18.31
C ASP A 115 -12.40 -19.52 -19.17
N PRO A 116 -12.08 -18.69 -20.20
CA PRO A 116 -13.09 -18.03 -21.04
C PRO A 116 -13.74 -18.97 -22.07
N ARG A 117 -13.27 -20.21 -22.23
CA ARG A 117 -13.75 -21.12 -23.28
C ARG A 117 -15.24 -21.46 -23.10
N ILE A 118 -15.95 -21.48 -24.21
CA ILE A 118 -17.38 -21.75 -24.29
C ILE A 118 -17.60 -23.26 -24.52
N GLY A 119 -18.48 -23.85 -23.72
CA GLY A 119 -18.90 -25.26 -23.82
C GLY A 119 -20.41 -25.40 -24.06
N SER A 120 -20.90 -26.64 -24.07
CA SER A 120 -22.34 -26.94 -24.17
C SER A 120 -23.09 -26.54 -22.88
N SER A 121 -24.27 -25.95 -23.06
CA SER A 121 -25.15 -25.54 -21.96
C SER A 121 -25.98 -26.71 -21.44
N GLN A 122 -26.26 -26.70 -20.13
CA GLN A 122 -27.32 -27.49 -19.49
C GLN A 122 -28.53 -26.62 -19.09
N ARG A 123 -28.48 -25.30 -19.32
CA ARG A 123 -29.54 -24.34 -18.99
C ARG A 123 -30.58 -24.31 -20.11
N LYS A 124 -31.80 -24.77 -19.83
CA LYS A 124 -32.91 -24.83 -20.78
C LYS A 124 -33.12 -23.49 -21.51
N GLY A 125 -33.10 -23.54 -22.84
CA GLY A 125 -33.27 -22.36 -23.71
C GLY A 125 -31.96 -21.75 -24.21
N PHE A 126 -30.80 -22.26 -23.76
CA PHE A 126 -29.48 -21.86 -24.23
C PHE A 126 -28.70 -23.10 -24.66
N GLU A 127 -28.01 -23.02 -25.80
CA GLU A 127 -27.27 -24.13 -26.42
C GLU A 127 -25.80 -24.17 -25.93
N PHE A 128 -25.21 -23.00 -25.66
CA PHE A 128 -23.82 -22.85 -25.20
C PHE A 128 -23.70 -22.02 -23.92
N ALA A 129 -22.60 -22.19 -23.18
CA ALA A 129 -22.34 -21.47 -21.93
C ALA A 129 -20.84 -21.31 -21.64
N ASN A 130 -20.49 -20.26 -20.88
CA ASN A 130 -19.26 -20.20 -20.11
C ASN A 130 -19.60 -19.99 -18.62
N THR A 131 -19.13 -20.90 -17.76
CA THR A 131 -19.42 -20.90 -16.32
C THR A 131 -18.15 -21.02 -15.46
N SER A 132 -16.98 -20.87 -16.07
CA SER A 132 -15.66 -21.00 -15.44
C SER A 132 -15.00 -19.63 -15.25
N ASN A 133 -15.78 -18.62 -14.89
CA ASN A 133 -15.44 -17.20 -15.01
C ASN A 133 -16.22 -16.39 -13.96
N ALA A 134 -15.81 -15.14 -13.72
CA ALA A 134 -16.46 -14.23 -12.76
C ALA A 134 -17.88 -13.84 -13.22
N THR A 135 -18.04 -13.55 -14.52
CA THR A 135 -19.33 -13.62 -15.21
C THR A 135 -19.69 -15.07 -15.53
N ARG A 136 -20.96 -15.42 -15.45
CA ARG A 136 -21.50 -16.61 -16.10
C ARG A 136 -22.31 -16.16 -17.33
N SER A 137 -22.08 -16.78 -18.48
CA SER A 137 -22.76 -16.44 -19.72
C SER A 137 -23.40 -17.66 -20.40
N TRP A 138 -24.52 -17.44 -21.08
CA TRP A 138 -25.24 -18.44 -21.87
C TRP A 138 -25.72 -17.86 -23.20
N PHE A 139 -25.70 -18.67 -24.26
CA PHE A 139 -26.00 -18.26 -25.64
C PHE A 139 -27.08 -19.16 -26.23
N GLY A 140 -28.13 -18.57 -26.81
CA GLY A 140 -29.36 -19.27 -27.16
C GLY A 140 -29.79 -19.11 -28.62
N ALA A 141 -30.29 -20.21 -29.19
CA ALA A 141 -30.87 -20.25 -30.53
C ALA A 141 -32.27 -19.60 -30.63
N ASP A 142 -32.96 -19.39 -29.50
CA ASP A 142 -34.18 -18.56 -29.44
C ASP A 142 -33.76 -17.09 -29.42
N ALA A 143 -34.12 -16.31 -30.46
CA ALA A 143 -33.76 -14.90 -30.53
C ALA A 143 -34.20 -14.09 -29.30
N LYS A 144 -35.22 -14.51 -28.55
CA LYS A 144 -35.63 -13.85 -27.29
C LYS A 144 -34.66 -14.07 -26.13
N ARG A 145 -33.66 -14.94 -26.29
CA ARG A 145 -32.65 -15.34 -25.28
C ARG A 145 -31.27 -15.51 -25.92
N LEU A 146 -30.89 -14.54 -26.75
CA LEU A 146 -29.66 -14.53 -27.55
C LEU A 146 -28.40 -14.62 -26.68
N LEU A 147 -28.36 -13.84 -25.60
CA LEU A 147 -27.32 -13.85 -24.57
C LEU A 147 -27.97 -13.69 -23.20
N ARG A 148 -27.53 -14.44 -22.19
CA ARG A 148 -27.69 -14.08 -20.78
C ARG A 148 -26.33 -13.90 -20.13
N VAL A 149 -26.13 -12.79 -19.42
CA VAL A 149 -24.99 -12.55 -18.52
C VAL A 149 -25.53 -12.53 -17.09
N GLU A 150 -24.87 -13.23 -16.18
CA GLU A 150 -25.24 -13.37 -14.76
C GLU A 150 -24.01 -13.12 -13.88
N SER A 151 -24.14 -12.32 -12.83
CA SER A 151 -23.09 -12.04 -11.86
C SER A 151 -22.80 -13.25 -10.96
N ALA A 152 -21.81 -13.15 -10.06
CA ALA A 152 -21.59 -14.17 -9.03
C ALA A 152 -22.85 -14.36 -8.15
N ASP A 153 -23.49 -13.26 -7.77
CA ASP A 153 -24.61 -13.19 -6.81
C ASP A 153 -25.99 -13.52 -7.44
N GLY A 154 -26.04 -13.73 -8.76
CA GLY A 154 -27.21 -14.27 -9.47
C GLY A 154 -28.08 -13.24 -10.20
N HIS A 155 -27.83 -11.94 -10.02
CA HIS A 155 -28.41 -10.90 -10.86
C HIS A 155 -28.00 -11.08 -12.33
N ALA A 156 -28.88 -10.75 -13.27
CA ALA A 156 -28.63 -11.00 -14.68
C ALA A 156 -29.24 -9.97 -15.64
N VAL A 157 -28.70 -9.94 -16.86
CA VAL A 157 -29.35 -9.33 -18.02
C VAL A 157 -29.43 -10.37 -19.12
N THR A 158 -30.63 -10.54 -19.69
CA THR A 158 -30.88 -11.39 -20.86
C THR A 158 -31.18 -10.48 -22.05
N VAL A 159 -30.26 -10.49 -23.02
CA VAL A 159 -30.39 -9.81 -24.31
C VAL A 159 -31.18 -10.71 -25.27
N GLY A 160 -32.11 -10.09 -25.98
CA GLY A 160 -32.85 -10.71 -27.08
C GLY A 160 -32.94 -9.80 -28.29
N LEU A 161 -33.24 -10.38 -29.44
CA LEU A 161 -33.33 -9.73 -30.73
C LEU A 161 -34.79 -9.71 -31.23
N PRO A 162 -35.50 -8.58 -31.12
CA PRO A 162 -36.88 -8.46 -31.57
C PRO A 162 -37.00 -8.60 -33.09
N GLY A 163 -37.96 -9.41 -33.54
CA GLY A 163 -38.27 -9.63 -34.96
C GLY A 163 -37.57 -10.85 -35.58
N ALA A 164 -36.45 -11.31 -35.01
CA ALA A 164 -35.78 -12.53 -35.46
C ALA A 164 -36.50 -13.81 -34.98
N GLY A 165 -36.21 -14.93 -35.67
CA GLY A 165 -36.80 -16.24 -35.43
C GLY A 165 -35.95 -17.15 -34.52
N ARG A 166 -35.76 -18.41 -34.92
CA ARG A 166 -34.67 -19.24 -34.40
C ARG A 166 -33.40 -18.90 -35.18
N LEU A 167 -32.28 -18.81 -34.49
CA LEU A 167 -30.94 -18.60 -35.03
C LEU A 167 -30.08 -19.85 -34.76
N ASP A 168 -29.02 -20.06 -35.54
CA ASP A 168 -28.10 -21.19 -35.37
C ASP A 168 -26.72 -20.70 -34.89
N PRO A 169 -26.51 -20.56 -33.56
CA PRO A 169 -25.22 -20.16 -33.00
C PRO A 169 -24.10 -21.18 -33.29
N VAL A 170 -22.89 -20.67 -33.55
CA VAL A 170 -21.67 -21.47 -33.69
C VAL A 170 -20.65 -21.03 -32.64
N ALA A 171 -20.37 -21.91 -31.66
CA ALA A 171 -19.33 -21.68 -30.66
C ALA A 171 -17.96 -22.18 -31.15
N LYS A 172 -16.91 -21.37 -30.94
CA LYS A 172 -15.51 -21.71 -31.21
C LYS A 172 -14.58 -20.99 -30.24
N GLY A 173 -13.91 -21.73 -29.36
CA GLY A 173 -12.98 -21.17 -28.39
C GLY A 173 -13.71 -20.35 -27.33
N ASP A 174 -13.45 -19.05 -27.28
CA ASP A 174 -14.06 -18.04 -26.41
C ASP A 174 -15.26 -17.30 -27.06
N THR A 175 -15.57 -17.63 -28.33
CA THR A 175 -16.48 -16.84 -29.17
C THR A 175 -17.69 -17.64 -29.64
N VAL A 176 -18.88 -17.01 -29.68
CA VAL A 176 -20.10 -17.51 -30.35
C VAL A 176 -20.51 -16.55 -31.46
N THR A 177 -20.73 -17.07 -32.67
CA THR A 177 -21.21 -16.29 -33.83
C THR A 177 -22.63 -16.70 -34.22
N TYR A 178 -23.47 -15.70 -34.54
CA TYR A 178 -24.77 -15.83 -35.19
C TYR A 178 -24.66 -15.16 -36.57
N GLN A 179 -24.74 -15.95 -37.64
CA GLN A 179 -24.63 -15.42 -39.01
C GLN A 179 -25.96 -14.84 -39.50
N ASP A 180 -25.89 -13.76 -40.28
CA ASP A 180 -27.05 -13.02 -40.85
C ASP A 180 -28.19 -12.79 -39.83
N ALA A 181 -27.80 -12.34 -38.63
CA ALA A 181 -28.72 -12.24 -37.50
C ALA A 181 -29.59 -10.97 -37.56
N ILE A 182 -29.07 -9.84 -38.05
CA ILE A 182 -29.83 -8.58 -38.19
C ILE A 182 -29.59 -7.95 -39.57
N ASP A 183 -30.58 -8.00 -40.46
CA ASP A 183 -30.62 -7.24 -41.73
C ASP A 183 -29.34 -7.32 -42.60
N GLY A 184 -28.68 -8.48 -42.68
CA GLY A 184 -27.41 -8.66 -43.40
C GLY A 184 -26.14 -8.43 -42.57
N ALA A 185 -26.27 -8.31 -41.24
CA ALA A 185 -25.18 -8.21 -40.28
C ALA A 185 -25.03 -9.49 -39.44
N ASP A 186 -23.79 -9.94 -39.27
CA ASP A 186 -23.46 -11.00 -38.30
C ASP A 186 -23.39 -10.41 -36.89
N LEU A 187 -23.77 -11.19 -35.87
CA LEU A 187 -23.46 -10.91 -34.47
C LEU A 187 -22.42 -11.90 -33.98
N SER A 188 -21.44 -11.45 -33.20
CA SER A 188 -20.56 -12.37 -32.46
C SER A 188 -20.24 -11.87 -31.06
N TYR A 189 -20.20 -12.82 -30.12
CA TYR A 189 -19.98 -12.58 -28.70
C TYR A 189 -18.69 -13.26 -28.26
N GLN A 190 -17.74 -12.49 -27.75
CA GLN A 190 -16.47 -13.00 -27.21
C GLN A 190 -16.44 -12.87 -25.69
N VAL A 191 -16.17 -13.98 -25.00
CA VAL A 191 -16.06 -14.05 -23.54
C VAL A 191 -14.64 -13.69 -23.09
N GLY A 192 -14.52 -12.70 -22.21
CA GLY A 192 -13.29 -12.38 -21.49
C GLY A 192 -13.44 -12.56 -19.98
N PRO A 193 -12.38 -12.37 -19.19
CA PRO A 193 -12.50 -12.38 -17.73
C PRO A 193 -13.50 -11.30 -17.26
N GLY A 194 -14.59 -11.71 -16.61
CA GLY A 194 -15.63 -10.82 -16.09
C GLY A 194 -16.47 -10.06 -17.14
N ARG A 195 -16.41 -10.41 -18.43
CA ARG A 195 -17.10 -9.66 -19.51
C ARG A 195 -17.48 -10.49 -20.73
N VAL A 196 -18.40 -9.97 -21.54
CA VAL A 196 -18.80 -10.46 -22.87
C VAL A 196 -18.86 -9.28 -23.85
N LYS A 197 -18.01 -9.28 -24.89
CA LYS A 197 -17.96 -8.27 -25.95
C LYS A 197 -18.85 -8.69 -27.11
N GLU A 198 -19.87 -7.88 -27.46
CA GLU A 198 -20.69 -8.08 -28.66
C GLU A 198 -20.06 -7.32 -29.84
N ASN A 199 -20.10 -7.92 -31.02
CA ASN A 199 -19.61 -7.33 -32.27
C ASN A 199 -20.72 -7.45 -33.31
N ILE A 200 -21.29 -6.33 -33.73
CA ILE A 200 -22.22 -6.24 -34.87
C ILE A 200 -21.38 -5.99 -36.12
N VAL A 201 -21.29 -6.98 -37.01
CA VAL A 201 -20.37 -6.96 -38.15
C VAL A 201 -21.13 -6.73 -39.45
N LEU A 202 -20.93 -5.56 -40.03
CA LEU A 202 -21.47 -5.17 -41.34
C LEU A 202 -20.51 -5.63 -42.43
N ALA A 203 -20.90 -6.63 -43.21
CA ALA A 203 -20.08 -7.13 -44.33
C ALA A 203 -19.96 -6.14 -45.50
N GLN A 204 -20.93 -5.22 -45.65
CA GLN A 204 -20.99 -4.23 -46.73
C GLN A 204 -21.61 -2.91 -46.24
N ALA A 205 -21.44 -1.83 -47.01
CA ALA A 205 -22.02 -0.53 -46.71
C ALA A 205 -23.57 -0.58 -46.75
N PRO A 206 -24.27 -0.12 -45.69
CA PRO A 206 -25.72 -0.11 -45.69
C PRO A 206 -26.28 0.92 -46.68
N ARG A 207 -27.48 0.65 -47.21
CA ARG A 207 -28.14 1.51 -48.22
C ARG A 207 -28.71 2.83 -47.66
N GLY A 208 -28.52 3.10 -46.37
CA GLY A 208 -29.00 4.25 -45.64
C GLY A 208 -28.64 4.14 -44.15
N PRO A 209 -29.19 5.02 -43.28
CA PRO A 209 -29.01 4.90 -41.83
C PRO A 209 -29.57 3.57 -41.31
N VAL A 210 -28.83 2.94 -40.38
CA VAL A 210 -29.19 1.68 -39.71
C VAL A 210 -29.30 1.89 -38.20
N ALA A 211 -30.09 1.04 -37.54
CA ALA A 211 -30.28 1.07 -36.09
C ALA A 211 -30.59 -0.33 -35.56
N PHE A 212 -29.66 -0.92 -34.82
CA PHE A 212 -29.80 -2.27 -34.26
C PHE A 212 -30.57 -2.16 -32.95
N THR A 213 -31.65 -2.94 -32.77
CA THR A 213 -32.48 -2.88 -31.57
C THR A 213 -32.49 -4.23 -30.88
N PHE A 214 -32.29 -4.22 -29.57
CA PHE A 214 -32.27 -5.39 -28.69
C PHE A 214 -33.27 -5.20 -27.55
N THR A 215 -33.93 -6.26 -27.13
CA THR A 215 -34.70 -6.32 -25.88
C THR A 215 -33.77 -6.71 -24.73
N LEU A 216 -33.91 -6.04 -23.59
CA LEU A 216 -33.20 -6.34 -22.35
C LEU A 216 -34.23 -6.72 -21.28
N ASP A 217 -34.24 -8.00 -20.91
CA ASP A 217 -34.80 -8.47 -19.65
C ASP A 217 -33.70 -8.33 -18.58
N THR A 218 -34.02 -7.66 -17.48
CA THR A 218 -33.02 -7.16 -16.50
C THR A 218 -33.09 -7.87 -15.15
N ASP A 219 -33.94 -8.89 -15.01
CA ASP A 219 -33.99 -9.78 -13.82
C ASP A 219 -33.98 -9.03 -12.47
N GLY A 220 -34.75 -7.93 -12.41
CA GLY A 220 -34.86 -7.02 -11.26
C GLY A 220 -33.92 -5.82 -11.24
N LEU A 221 -32.85 -5.79 -12.04
CA LEU A 221 -31.93 -4.66 -12.12
C LEU A 221 -32.57 -3.42 -12.79
N THR A 222 -32.23 -2.23 -12.32
CA THR A 222 -32.67 -0.95 -12.89
C THR A 222 -31.59 -0.36 -13.81
N PRO A 223 -31.73 -0.41 -15.15
CA PRO A 223 -30.79 0.22 -16.07
C PRO A 223 -30.95 1.74 -16.11
N LYS A 224 -29.82 2.46 -16.16
CA LYS A 224 -29.76 3.92 -16.27
C LYS A 224 -28.69 4.30 -17.32
N ALA A 225 -29.07 5.06 -18.33
CA ALA A 225 -28.11 5.64 -19.28
C ALA A 225 -27.34 6.80 -18.63
N ARG A 226 -26.04 6.90 -18.92
CA ARG A 226 -25.10 7.88 -18.35
C ARG A 226 -24.73 8.97 -19.38
N LYS A 227 -24.06 10.03 -18.90
CA LYS A 227 -23.66 11.19 -19.73
C LYS A 227 -22.53 10.89 -20.72
N ASP A 228 -21.72 9.89 -20.41
CA ASP A 228 -20.64 9.33 -21.23
C ASP A 228 -21.16 8.49 -22.42
N GLY A 229 -22.43 8.07 -22.40
CA GLY A 229 -23.03 7.21 -23.42
C GLY A 229 -23.14 5.73 -23.02
N SER A 230 -22.61 5.35 -21.85
CA SER A 230 -22.74 4.00 -21.27
C SER A 230 -24.12 3.78 -20.62
N ILE A 231 -24.44 2.52 -20.35
CA ILE A 231 -25.65 2.08 -19.63
C ILE A 231 -25.23 1.23 -18.43
N ALA A 232 -25.69 1.61 -17.24
CA ALA A 232 -25.35 0.94 -15.99
C ALA A 232 -26.59 0.35 -15.32
N PHE A 233 -26.50 -0.91 -14.89
CA PHE A 233 -27.60 -1.71 -14.36
C PHE A 233 -27.45 -1.83 -12.84
N TYR A 234 -28.35 -1.22 -12.08
CA TYR A 234 -28.25 -1.11 -10.61
C TYR A 234 -29.12 -2.15 -9.91
N GLY A 235 -28.61 -2.72 -8.82
CA GLY A 235 -29.42 -3.44 -7.83
C GLY A 235 -30.02 -2.44 -6.81
N GLU A 236 -30.12 -2.87 -5.56
CA GLU A 236 -30.52 -2.00 -4.44
C GLU A 236 -29.39 -1.08 -3.96
N ALA A 237 -28.14 -1.46 -4.22
CA ALA A 237 -26.94 -0.68 -3.88
C ALA A 237 -26.76 0.58 -4.75
N ALA A 238 -25.96 1.52 -4.24
CA ALA A 238 -25.59 2.73 -4.98
C ALA A 238 -24.71 2.44 -6.20
N ASP A 239 -23.91 1.36 -6.16
CA ASP A 239 -23.08 0.89 -7.26
C ASP A 239 -23.86 0.01 -8.25
N PRO A 240 -23.52 0.06 -9.55
CA PRO A 240 -24.06 -0.85 -10.55
C PRO A 240 -23.53 -2.28 -10.41
N VAL A 241 -24.33 -3.26 -10.85
CA VAL A 241 -24.04 -4.71 -10.86
C VAL A 241 -23.61 -5.22 -12.25
N LEU A 242 -24.07 -4.58 -13.33
CA LEU A 242 -23.55 -4.75 -14.69
C LEU A 242 -23.39 -3.37 -15.37
N VAL A 243 -22.47 -3.25 -16.34
CA VAL A 243 -22.26 -2.03 -17.15
C VAL A 243 -22.06 -2.42 -18.61
N MET A 244 -22.64 -1.64 -19.50
CA MET A 244 -22.41 -1.63 -20.93
C MET A 244 -21.72 -0.30 -21.27
N PRO A 245 -20.41 -0.28 -21.61
CA PRO A 245 -19.68 0.95 -21.97
C PRO A 245 -20.30 1.68 -23.18
N ALA A 246 -19.79 2.88 -23.49
CA ALA A 246 -20.19 3.59 -24.71
C ALA A 246 -19.76 2.78 -25.96
N ALA A 247 -20.55 2.85 -27.04
CA ALA A 247 -20.25 2.10 -28.26
C ALA A 247 -19.37 2.92 -29.22
N PHE A 248 -18.58 2.21 -30.02
CA PHE A 248 -17.81 2.77 -31.13
C PHE A 248 -17.86 1.83 -32.35
N MET A 249 -17.24 2.23 -33.46
CA MET A 249 -17.12 1.41 -34.65
C MET A 249 -15.74 1.53 -35.31
N THR A 250 -15.29 0.46 -35.96
CA THR A 250 -14.01 0.35 -36.69
C THR A 250 -14.22 -0.26 -38.07
N ASP A 251 -13.35 0.10 -39.03
CA ASP A 251 -13.29 -0.56 -40.34
C ASP A 251 -11.98 -1.37 -40.50
N THR A 252 -11.71 -1.91 -41.69
CA THR A 252 -10.46 -2.63 -41.98
C THR A 252 -9.33 -1.74 -42.52
N ARG A 253 -9.57 -0.44 -42.80
CA ARG A 253 -8.57 0.49 -43.36
C ARG A 253 -7.47 0.71 -42.34
N LYS A 254 -6.30 0.14 -42.58
CA LYS A 254 -5.14 0.31 -41.71
C LYS A 254 -4.78 1.79 -41.57
N ASP A 255 -4.66 2.21 -40.32
CA ASP A 255 -4.35 3.58 -39.93
C ASP A 255 -3.37 3.51 -38.75
N ARG A 256 -2.21 4.17 -38.87
CA ARG A 256 -1.11 4.06 -37.90
C ARG A 256 -1.28 5.01 -36.71
N GLU A 257 -1.97 6.13 -36.93
CA GLU A 257 -2.26 7.12 -35.89
C GLU A 257 -3.52 6.75 -35.10
N SER A 258 -4.27 5.75 -35.58
CA SER A 258 -5.38 5.15 -34.83
C SER A 258 -4.88 4.24 -33.70
N PRO A 259 -5.49 4.29 -32.50
CA PRO A 259 -5.23 3.33 -31.41
C PRO A 259 -5.44 1.87 -31.86
N TYR A 260 -6.54 1.61 -32.59
CA TYR A 260 -6.99 0.29 -33.03
C TYR A 260 -6.20 -0.24 -34.24
N GLY A 261 -5.26 0.55 -34.79
CA GLY A 261 -4.53 0.22 -36.01
C GLY A 261 -5.39 0.22 -37.28
N THR A 262 -6.67 0.60 -37.18
CA THR A 262 -7.63 0.80 -38.27
C THR A 262 -8.50 2.03 -38.02
N ALA A 263 -9.14 2.58 -39.04
CA ALA A 263 -9.94 3.78 -38.89
C ALA A 263 -11.22 3.54 -38.07
N TYR A 264 -11.57 4.50 -37.20
CA TYR A 264 -12.62 4.34 -36.20
C TYR A 264 -13.55 5.55 -36.09
N SER A 265 -14.63 5.40 -35.32
CA SER A 265 -15.47 6.49 -34.83
C SER A 265 -16.16 6.13 -33.53
N THR A 266 -16.12 7.03 -32.54
CA THR A 266 -16.95 6.99 -31.33
C THR A 266 -18.37 7.53 -31.56
N SER A 267 -18.73 7.89 -32.80
CA SER A 267 -20.08 8.37 -33.16
C SER A 267 -21.08 7.21 -33.29
N VAL A 268 -21.26 6.43 -32.23
CA VAL A 268 -22.30 5.40 -32.12
C VAL A 268 -23.17 5.70 -30.92
N ARG A 269 -24.46 5.97 -31.14
CA ARG A 269 -25.39 6.37 -30.09
C ARG A 269 -26.15 5.15 -29.57
N GLN A 270 -25.95 4.82 -28.30
CA GLN A 270 -26.86 3.94 -27.58
C GLN A 270 -28.07 4.73 -27.07
N LYS A 271 -29.26 4.13 -27.15
CA LYS A 271 -30.51 4.70 -26.64
C LYS A 271 -31.28 3.63 -25.87
N LEU A 272 -31.35 3.78 -24.55
CA LEU A 272 -32.22 2.99 -23.69
C LEU A 272 -33.65 3.55 -23.71
N THR A 273 -34.65 2.66 -23.79
CA THR A 273 -36.08 2.96 -23.71
C THR A 273 -36.81 1.86 -22.93
N ARG A 274 -37.92 2.17 -22.26
CA ARG A 274 -38.71 1.15 -21.54
C ARG A 274 -39.72 0.48 -22.47
N ASP A 275 -39.90 -0.83 -22.33
CA ASP A 275 -40.70 -1.67 -23.22
C ASP A 275 -41.57 -2.65 -22.41
N GLY A 276 -42.75 -2.19 -22.01
CA GLY A 276 -43.57 -2.89 -21.01
C GLY A 276 -42.84 -2.98 -19.67
N ASP A 277 -42.66 -4.20 -19.16
CA ASP A 277 -41.90 -4.46 -17.94
C ASP A 277 -40.39 -4.54 -18.16
N GLY A 278 -39.95 -4.80 -19.40
CA GLY A 278 -38.54 -4.82 -19.80
C GLY A 278 -38.06 -3.51 -20.44
N TRP A 279 -36.94 -3.59 -21.15
CA TRP A 279 -36.32 -2.46 -21.83
C TRP A 279 -35.94 -2.78 -23.27
N LYS A 280 -35.76 -1.74 -24.08
CA LYS A 280 -35.19 -1.78 -25.43
C LYS A 280 -33.96 -0.89 -25.51
N LEU A 281 -32.87 -1.48 -25.96
CA LEU A 281 -31.65 -0.80 -26.38
C LEU A 281 -31.68 -0.62 -27.89
N THR A 282 -31.44 0.59 -28.39
CA THR A 282 -31.18 0.84 -29.81
C THR A 282 -29.78 1.42 -29.99
N VAL A 283 -28.95 0.76 -30.79
CA VAL A 283 -27.58 1.16 -31.16
C VAL A 283 -27.62 1.79 -32.56
N VAL A 284 -27.21 3.05 -32.67
CA VAL A 284 -27.28 3.84 -33.92
C VAL A 284 -25.89 4.36 -34.30
N PRO A 285 -25.17 3.71 -35.24
CA PRO A 285 -23.91 4.23 -35.78
C PRO A 285 -24.12 5.45 -36.68
N ASP A 286 -23.12 6.33 -36.80
CA ASP A 286 -23.20 7.47 -37.72
C ASP A 286 -23.18 7.03 -39.20
N ALA A 287 -24.30 7.27 -39.85
CA ALA A 287 -24.51 6.93 -41.26
C ALA A 287 -23.61 7.71 -42.23
N LYS A 288 -23.08 8.90 -41.85
CA LYS A 288 -22.17 9.66 -42.72
C LYS A 288 -20.78 9.03 -42.76
N TRP A 289 -20.27 8.59 -41.60
CA TRP A 289 -19.05 7.82 -41.50
C TRP A 289 -19.19 6.51 -42.27
N LEU A 290 -20.24 5.71 -42.01
CA LEU A 290 -20.49 4.45 -42.73
C LEU A 290 -20.54 4.61 -44.26
N ALA A 291 -21.09 5.72 -44.77
CA ALA A 291 -21.20 6.02 -46.19
C ALA A 291 -19.99 6.76 -46.80
N ALA A 292 -18.92 7.01 -46.04
CA ALA A 292 -17.74 7.70 -46.55
C ALA A 292 -16.97 6.85 -47.59
N LYS A 293 -16.44 7.50 -48.64
CA LYS A 293 -15.83 6.80 -49.79
C LYS A 293 -14.51 6.08 -49.49
N ASP A 294 -13.97 6.27 -48.30
CA ASP A 294 -12.68 5.74 -47.85
C ASP A 294 -12.84 4.56 -46.86
N ARG A 295 -14.07 4.20 -46.47
CA ARG A 295 -14.34 3.09 -45.54
C ARG A 295 -14.04 1.74 -46.21
N GLN A 296 -13.35 0.86 -45.50
CA GLN A 296 -13.03 -0.49 -45.97
C GLN A 296 -13.77 -1.54 -45.14
N TYR A 297 -14.81 -2.14 -45.74
CA TYR A 297 -15.65 -3.15 -45.08
C TYR A 297 -14.94 -4.52 -45.00
N PRO A 298 -15.24 -5.36 -44.00
CA PRO A 298 -16.30 -5.21 -42.99
C PRO A 298 -16.07 -4.05 -42.00
N VAL A 299 -17.18 -3.53 -41.47
CA VAL A 299 -17.19 -2.59 -40.33
C VAL A 299 -17.72 -3.32 -39.12
N THR A 300 -17.05 -3.18 -37.98
CA THR A 300 -17.50 -3.73 -36.70
C THR A 300 -18.00 -2.60 -35.80
N ILE A 301 -19.16 -2.79 -35.18
CA ILE A 301 -19.72 -1.92 -34.13
C ILE A 301 -19.73 -2.73 -32.82
N ASP A 302 -19.18 -2.15 -31.75
CA ASP A 302 -19.01 -2.84 -30.45
C ASP A 302 -19.85 -2.17 -29.35
N PRO A 303 -20.90 -2.86 -28.86
CA PRO A 303 -21.46 -2.69 -27.54
C PRO A 303 -21.04 -3.83 -26.59
N THR A 304 -20.08 -3.59 -25.70
CA THR A 304 -19.63 -4.61 -24.72
C THR A 304 -20.51 -4.66 -23.46
N ILE A 305 -20.62 -5.82 -22.81
CA ILE A 305 -21.25 -5.99 -21.48
C ILE A 305 -20.23 -6.55 -20.48
N ALA A 306 -20.03 -5.86 -19.37
CA ALA A 306 -19.15 -6.28 -18.28
C ALA A 306 -19.91 -6.41 -16.94
N ILE A 307 -19.34 -7.17 -15.99
CA ILE A 307 -19.71 -7.03 -14.59
C ILE A 307 -19.47 -5.58 -14.15
N ALA A 308 -20.36 -5.09 -13.30
CA ALA A 308 -20.16 -3.84 -12.60
C ALA A 308 -20.01 -4.04 -11.08
N PRO A 309 -19.21 -3.21 -10.39
CA PRO A 309 -18.29 -2.23 -10.99
C PRO A 309 -17.29 -2.92 -11.94
N THR A 310 -16.99 -2.31 -13.10
CA THR A 310 -15.82 -2.72 -13.90
C THR A 310 -14.65 -2.47 -12.96
N PRO A 311 -14.06 -3.55 -12.41
CA PRO A 311 -13.83 -3.67 -10.97
C PRO A 311 -13.22 -2.39 -10.46
N SER A 312 -13.95 -1.57 -9.70
CA SER A 312 -13.67 -0.11 -9.65
C SER A 312 -12.32 0.22 -9.00
N THR A 313 -11.70 -0.78 -8.39
CA THR A 313 -10.37 -0.85 -7.80
C THR A 313 -9.25 -1.30 -8.75
N ALA A 314 -9.58 -1.82 -9.94
CA ALA A 314 -8.74 -2.61 -10.84
C ALA A 314 -9.08 -2.26 -12.31
N GLN A 315 -8.29 -1.38 -12.92
CA GLN A 315 -8.65 -0.69 -14.18
C GLN A 315 -7.40 -0.32 -14.98
N ASP A 316 -7.46 -0.31 -16.32
CA ASP A 316 -6.44 0.36 -17.14
C ASP A 316 -6.95 0.95 -18.46
N VAL A 317 -6.31 2.04 -18.91
CA VAL A 317 -6.70 2.79 -20.12
C VAL A 317 -5.54 3.65 -20.62
N MET A 318 -5.39 3.81 -21.95
CA MET A 318 -4.47 4.80 -22.52
C MET A 318 -5.15 6.15 -22.77
N ILE A 319 -4.39 7.24 -22.70
CA ILE A 319 -4.78 8.56 -23.20
C ILE A 319 -3.71 9.08 -24.17
N SER A 320 -4.12 9.82 -25.21
CA SER A 320 -3.19 10.35 -26.21
C SER A 320 -3.56 11.76 -26.63
N SER A 321 -2.58 12.65 -26.68
CA SER A 321 -2.78 14.05 -27.10
C SER A 321 -3.09 14.21 -28.60
N ASP A 322 -2.78 13.19 -29.42
CA ASP A 322 -3.09 13.16 -30.86
C ASP A 322 -4.59 12.87 -31.11
N GLY A 323 -5.31 12.30 -30.13
CA GLY A 323 -6.76 12.13 -30.13
C GLY A 323 -7.37 12.59 -28.81
N PRO A 324 -7.30 13.89 -28.46
CA PRO A 324 -7.34 14.31 -27.06
C PRO A 324 -8.72 14.25 -26.40
N ALA A 325 -9.78 14.16 -27.20
CA ALA A 325 -11.16 13.92 -26.77
C ALA A 325 -11.62 12.46 -26.94
N SER A 326 -10.75 11.58 -27.45
CA SER A 326 -11.04 10.15 -27.58
C SER A 326 -10.81 9.43 -26.25
N ASN A 327 -11.65 8.43 -26.02
CA ASN A 327 -11.46 7.39 -25.03
C ASN A 327 -11.01 6.09 -25.73
N TYR A 328 -10.41 5.18 -24.98
CA TYR A 328 -9.64 4.04 -25.49
C TYR A 328 -9.78 2.81 -24.55
N ASP A 329 -10.95 2.61 -23.96
CA ASP A 329 -11.21 1.63 -22.88
C ASP A 329 -11.33 0.16 -23.35
N ASP A 330 -11.60 -0.09 -24.64
CA ASP A 330 -11.58 -1.43 -25.22
C ASP A 330 -10.19 -1.83 -25.79
N ASN A 331 -9.23 -0.91 -25.78
CA ASN A 331 -7.95 -1.05 -26.48
C ASN A 331 -6.88 -1.74 -25.62
N TRP A 332 -6.63 -3.02 -25.90
CA TRP A 332 -5.57 -3.88 -25.32
C TRP A 332 -4.12 -3.36 -25.39
N ARG A 333 -3.88 -2.15 -25.91
CA ARG A 333 -2.57 -1.59 -26.20
C ARG A 333 -2.38 -0.29 -25.45
N LEU A 334 -1.94 -0.40 -24.20
CA LEU A 334 -1.55 0.73 -23.37
C LEU A 334 -0.30 1.40 -23.97
N SER A 335 -0.52 2.36 -24.87
CA SER A 335 0.54 3.06 -25.59
C SER A 335 1.16 4.13 -24.69
N VAL A 336 2.46 4.02 -24.41
CA VAL A 336 3.23 5.02 -23.65
C VAL A 336 4.39 5.50 -24.51
N GLY A 337 4.58 6.81 -24.64
CA GLY A 337 5.67 7.36 -25.46
C GLY A 337 5.29 8.63 -26.21
N ASN A 338 6.14 9.03 -27.16
CA ASN A 338 5.93 10.22 -27.99
C ASN A 338 5.78 9.86 -29.48
N THR A 339 4.82 10.50 -30.14
CA THR A 339 4.66 10.55 -31.60
C THR A 339 5.42 11.76 -32.18
N SER A 340 5.29 12.02 -33.48
CA SER A 340 5.83 13.25 -34.08
C SER A 340 5.07 14.52 -33.67
N THR A 341 3.86 14.39 -33.12
CA THR A 341 2.91 15.49 -32.90
C THR A 341 2.42 15.60 -31.45
N GLY A 342 2.62 14.56 -30.64
CA GLY A 342 2.10 14.47 -29.29
C GLY A 342 2.70 13.34 -28.45
N SER A 343 2.07 13.07 -27.32
CA SER A 343 2.42 12.02 -26.35
C SER A 343 1.23 11.13 -26.01
N SER A 344 1.52 9.90 -25.61
CA SER A 344 0.56 8.93 -25.09
C SER A 344 1.01 8.43 -23.71
N ARG A 345 0.05 8.22 -22.81
CA ARG A 345 0.24 7.75 -21.43
C ARG A 345 -0.75 6.63 -21.12
N ALA A 346 -0.43 5.79 -20.13
CA ALA A 346 -1.35 4.80 -19.58
C ALA A 346 -1.73 5.16 -18.15
N LEU A 347 -2.99 4.95 -17.76
CA LEU A 347 -3.45 5.00 -16.38
C LEU A 347 -3.79 3.58 -15.93
N LEU A 348 -3.37 3.17 -14.74
CA LEU A 348 -3.60 1.81 -14.20
C LEU A 348 -3.90 1.82 -12.70
N ARG A 349 -4.97 1.14 -12.26
CA ARG A 349 -5.41 1.03 -10.87
C ARG A 349 -5.39 -0.44 -10.43
N PHE A 350 -5.04 -0.71 -9.17
CA PHE A 350 -4.92 -2.09 -8.65
C PHE A 350 -5.64 -2.29 -7.30
N PRO A 351 -6.31 -3.45 -7.08
CA PRO A 351 -7.10 -3.72 -5.89
C PRO A 351 -6.23 -4.16 -4.70
N VAL A 352 -5.57 -3.20 -4.06
CA VAL A 352 -4.69 -3.46 -2.90
C VAL A 352 -5.44 -3.80 -1.60
N GLY A 353 -6.78 -3.68 -1.56
CA GLY A 353 -7.60 -4.00 -0.38
C GLY A 353 -7.64 -5.48 0.03
N SER A 354 -6.99 -6.37 -0.73
CA SER A 354 -6.71 -7.76 -0.31
C SER A 354 -5.44 -7.91 0.54
N ILE A 355 -4.70 -6.81 0.76
CA ILE A 355 -3.57 -6.74 1.68
C ILE A 355 -4.09 -6.18 3.02
N PRO A 356 -3.72 -6.76 4.18
CA PRO A 356 -4.18 -6.24 5.47
C PRO A 356 -3.76 -4.78 5.70
N ALA A 357 -4.66 -3.97 6.27
CA ALA A 357 -4.35 -2.58 6.64
C ALA A 357 -3.16 -2.52 7.62
N GLY A 358 -2.30 -1.51 7.47
CA GLY A 358 -1.08 -1.38 8.27
C GLY A 358 0.05 -2.37 7.90
N THR A 359 -0.09 -3.14 6.82
CA THR A 359 1.01 -4.00 6.31
C THR A 359 2.17 -3.14 5.80
N ARG A 360 3.35 -3.26 6.42
CA ARG A 360 4.59 -2.69 5.89
C ARG A 360 5.15 -3.57 4.77
N LEU A 361 5.31 -3.00 3.58
CA LEU A 361 5.89 -3.64 2.40
C LEU A 361 7.42 -3.70 2.49
N ASP A 362 8.01 -4.77 1.96
CA ASP A 362 9.42 -4.81 1.55
C ASP A 362 9.59 -4.18 0.17
N SER A 363 8.71 -4.51 -0.78
CA SER A 363 8.69 -3.92 -2.13
C SER A 363 7.31 -3.98 -2.77
N ALA A 364 7.07 -3.06 -3.71
CA ALA A 364 6.04 -3.17 -4.73
C ALA A 364 6.62 -2.92 -6.12
N ASP A 365 6.38 -3.86 -7.04
CA ASP A 365 6.80 -3.82 -8.44
C ASP A 365 5.56 -3.78 -9.34
N LEU A 366 5.33 -2.67 -10.04
CA LEU A 366 4.34 -2.61 -11.12
C LEU A 366 4.95 -3.22 -12.38
N GLN A 367 4.41 -4.34 -12.82
CA GLN A 367 4.88 -5.08 -13.98
C GLN A 367 3.93 -4.96 -15.16
N LEU A 368 4.48 -4.53 -16.30
CA LEU A 368 3.78 -4.33 -17.56
C LEU A 368 4.54 -5.08 -18.68
N TYR A 369 3.84 -5.87 -19.50
CA TYR A 369 4.47 -6.61 -20.59
C TYR A 369 4.47 -5.81 -21.89
N TYR A 370 5.67 -5.47 -22.37
CA TYR A 370 5.92 -4.73 -23.61
C TYR A 370 6.00 -5.70 -24.79
N ASP A 371 4.93 -5.81 -25.57
CA ASP A 371 4.83 -6.71 -26.72
C ASP A 371 5.21 -6.01 -28.05
N GLN A 372 4.69 -4.79 -28.26
CA GLN A 372 4.72 -4.05 -29.52
C GLN A 372 5.19 -2.63 -29.32
N THR A 373 5.80 -2.08 -30.35
CA THR A 373 6.29 -0.71 -30.33
C THR A 373 5.20 0.33 -30.61
N HIS A 374 5.24 1.45 -29.86
CA HIS A 374 4.60 2.72 -30.20
C HIS A 374 5.60 3.56 -31.02
N THR A 375 5.15 4.08 -32.17
CA THR A 375 5.90 4.93 -33.14
C THR A 375 7.20 4.35 -33.73
N THR A 376 8.27 4.11 -32.95
CA THR A 376 9.54 3.54 -33.44
C THR A 376 10.31 2.74 -32.39
N ASN A 377 10.97 1.66 -32.83
CA ASN A 377 11.72 0.78 -31.92
C ASN A 377 13.20 1.19 -31.79
N SER A 378 13.68 2.09 -32.64
CA SER A 378 15.10 2.47 -32.74
C SER A 378 15.61 3.37 -31.62
N THR A 379 14.73 4.16 -31.01
CA THR A 379 15.09 5.14 -29.96
C THR A 379 15.12 4.47 -28.59
N GLU A 380 16.06 4.87 -27.74
CA GLU A 380 15.93 4.68 -26.30
C GLU A 380 14.85 5.62 -25.75
N VAL A 381 13.98 5.14 -24.87
CA VAL A 381 12.93 5.97 -24.23
C VAL A 381 12.86 5.65 -22.75
N GLN A 382 13.16 6.63 -21.91
CA GLN A 382 12.92 6.56 -20.47
C GLN A 382 11.42 6.68 -20.18
N LEU A 383 10.92 5.84 -19.28
CA LEU A 383 9.52 5.76 -18.89
C LEU A 383 9.41 5.90 -17.38
N GLU A 384 8.36 6.57 -16.91
CA GLU A 384 8.17 6.95 -15.51
C GLU A 384 6.79 6.53 -15.01
N ALA A 385 6.73 6.00 -13.79
CA ALA A 385 5.51 5.63 -13.08
C ALA A 385 5.23 6.63 -11.95
N HIS A 386 4.18 7.44 -12.12
CA HIS A 386 3.73 8.46 -11.16
C HIS A 386 2.50 7.98 -10.41
N ARG A 387 2.24 8.54 -9.22
CA ARG A 387 0.92 8.40 -8.57
C ARG A 387 -0.13 9.19 -9.36
N ALA A 388 -1.33 8.64 -9.51
CA ALA A 388 -2.48 9.40 -10.01
C ALA A 388 -3.07 10.29 -8.90
N THR A 389 -3.31 11.56 -9.19
CA THR A 389 -3.71 12.56 -8.17
C THR A 389 -5.21 12.71 -7.96
N GLY A 390 -6.04 12.08 -8.78
CA GLY A 390 -7.50 12.16 -8.70
C GLY A 390 -8.19 10.98 -9.38
N ALA A 391 -9.46 10.78 -9.06
CA ALA A 391 -10.25 9.67 -9.58
C ALA A 391 -10.53 9.77 -11.10
N TRP A 392 -10.51 8.62 -11.76
CA TRP A 392 -10.84 8.42 -13.17
C TRP A 392 -11.59 7.09 -13.33
N THR A 393 -12.08 6.80 -14.54
CA THR A 393 -12.68 5.51 -14.93
C THR A 393 -12.27 5.20 -16.36
N GLU A 394 -12.19 3.92 -16.73
CA GLU A 394 -11.72 3.48 -18.06
C GLU A 394 -12.52 4.18 -19.17
N SER A 395 -13.83 3.93 -19.24
CA SER A 395 -14.80 4.55 -20.16
C SER A 395 -14.95 6.09 -20.08
N GLY A 396 -14.24 6.76 -19.17
CA GLY A 396 -14.30 8.20 -18.95
C GLY A 396 -12.98 8.95 -19.15
N ALA A 397 -11.84 8.25 -19.18
CA ALA A 397 -10.52 8.87 -19.28
C ALA A 397 -10.22 9.32 -20.72
N THR A 398 -9.85 10.59 -20.88
CA THR A 398 -9.42 11.20 -22.14
C THR A 398 -8.20 12.08 -21.86
N TRP A 399 -7.43 12.46 -22.87
CA TRP A 399 -6.32 13.39 -22.64
C TRP A 399 -6.81 14.71 -22.01
N ASN A 400 -7.95 15.22 -22.47
CA ASN A 400 -8.55 16.48 -22.00
C ASN A 400 -8.92 16.50 -20.51
N ASN A 401 -9.16 15.35 -19.86
CA ASN A 401 -9.54 15.30 -18.44
C ASN A 401 -8.52 14.57 -17.54
N ALA A 402 -7.71 13.65 -18.08
CA ALA A 402 -6.81 12.82 -17.29
C ALA A 402 -5.31 13.19 -17.41
N SER A 403 -4.91 14.01 -18.39
CA SER A 403 -3.48 14.38 -18.57
C SER A 403 -2.88 15.21 -17.42
N ASN A 404 -3.71 15.86 -16.60
CA ASN A 404 -3.28 16.60 -15.41
C ASN A 404 -3.29 15.75 -14.12
N LEU A 405 -3.61 14.44 -14.20
CA LEU A 405 -3.62 13.55 -13.03
C LEU A 405 -2.24 13.00 -12.65
N THR A 406 -1.17 13.40 -13.35
CA THR A 406 0.21 13.00 -13.05
C THR A 406 0.72 13.68 -11.77
N GLY A 407 0.93 12.90 -10.71
CA GLY A 407 1.54 13.36 -9.46
C GLY A 407 3.06 13.19 -9.43
N GLU A 408 3.61 13.06 -8.23
CA GLU A 408 5.03 12.78 -8.02
C GLU A 408 5.45 11.41 -8.59
N LEU A 409 6.74 11.31 -8.90
CA LEU A 409 7.37 10.07 -9.33
C LEU A 409 7.34 9.04 -8.18
N SER A 410 6.85 7.85 -8.48
CA SER A 410 6.83 6.72 -7.53
C SER A 410 8.24 6.14 -7.33
N GLY A 411 8.40 5.16 -6.45
CA GLY A 411 9.68 4.48 -6.27
C GLY A 411 9.75 3.59 -5.03
N THR A 412 10.90 2.96 -4.84
CA THR A 412 11.33 2.38 -3.57
C THR A 412 12.29 3.36 -2.90
N SER A 413 12.10 3.63 -1.60
CA SER A 413 12.97 4.51 -0.84
C SER A 413 13.28 3.88 0.52
N VAL A 414 14.57 3.78 0.85
CA VAL A 414 15.07 3.27 2.13
C VAL A 414 15.77 4.43 2.84
N LEU A 415 15.33 4.72 4.06
CA LEU A 415 15.93 5.67 4.98
C LEU A 415 16.71 4.87 6.04
N VAL A 416 17.85 5.39 6.49
CA VAL A 416 18.53 4.97 7.71
C VAL A 416 18.88 6.23 8.47
N ASP A 417 18.34 6.38 9.68
CA ASP A 417 18.60 7.49 10.61
C ASP A 417 19.94 7.26 11.34
N ASP A 418 20.43 8.25 12.10
CA ASP A 418 21.50 7.97 13.07
C ASP A 418 20.94 7.31 14.34
N GLY A 419 21.65 6.34 14.90
CA GLY A 419 21.14 5.51 16.01
C GLY A 419 20.13 4.43 15.61
N ASP A 420 19.83 4.22 14.33
CA ASP A 420 19.04 3.08 13.85
C ASP A 420 19.77 1.74 14.13
N LEU A 421 19.33 1.07 15.18
CA LEU A 421 19.97 -0.11 15.77
C LEU A 421 20.25 -1.23 14.75
N GLY A 422 21.53 -1.61 14.62
CA GLY A 422 21.96 -2.68 13.72
C GLY A 422 22.17 -2.26 12.26
N THR A 423 21.84 -1.01 11.91
CA THR A 423 22.13 -0.41 10.59
C THR A 423 23.10 0.78 10.65
N THR A 424 23.33 1.37 11.83
CA THR A 424 24.41 2.36 12.06
C THR A 424 25.62 1.79 12.79
N ALA A 425 26.77 2.48 12.68
CA ALA A 425 27.91 2.31 13.58
C ALA A 425 28.82 3.54 13.59
N ALA A 426 29.36 3.85 14.78
CA ALA A 426 30.41 4.83 14.96
C ALA A 426 31.80 4.18 15.08
N THR A 427 32.82 4.89 14.64
CA THR A 427 34.23 4.70 15.03
C THR A 427 34.72 6.02 15.58
N GLY A 428 35.13 5.99 16.86
CA GLY A 428 35.53 7.17 17.60
C GLY A 428 34.35 7.97 18.17
N SER A 429 34.52 9.27 18.38
CA SER A 429 33.59 10.09 19.16
C SER A 429 32.44 10.67 18.32
N TRP A 430 31.22 10.21 18.58
CA TRP A 430 29.98 10.68 17.92
C TRP A 430 28.83 10.89 18.94
N PRO A 431 28.98 11.83 19.89
CA PRO A 431 27.91 12.26 20.78
C PRO A 431 26.67 12.75 20.01
N ALA A 432 25.49 12.57 20.62
CA ALA A 432 24.26 13.18 20.15
C ALA A 432 24.22 14.68 20.54
N SER A 433 23.56 15.50 19.72
CA SER A 433 23.43 16.93 19.96
C SER A 433 22.25 17.25 20.87
N GLY A 434 22.52 17.89 22.01
CA GLY A 434 21.46 18.47 22.87
C GLY A 434 20.91 19.81 22.37
N ASN A 435 21.32 20.31 21.20
CA ASN A 435 20.96 21.66 20.76
C ASN A 435 19.63 21.69 19.98
N THR A 436 18.55 21.95 20.72
CA THR A 436 17.16 22.03 20.23
C THR A 436 16.93 23.03 19.09
N ASP A 437 17.72 24.10 19.00
CA ASP A 437 17.59 25.08 17.92
C ASP A 437 17.91 24.45 16.55
N TYR A 438 18.74 23.40 16.54
CA TYR A 438 19.16 22.69 15.34
C TYR A 438 18.52 21.30 15.20
N THR A 439 18.32 20.53 16.29
CA THR A 439 17.81 19.15 16.17
C THR A 439 16.39 19.09 15.60
N GLN A 440 15.57 20.13 15.80
CA GLN A 440 14.25 20.27 15.16
C GLN A 440 14.26 20.19 13.61
N TYR A 441 15.44 20.34 12.98
CA TYR A 441 15.62 20.29 11.53
C TYR A 441 16.23 19.00 11.02
N ALA A 442 16.70 18.12 11.91
CA ALA A 442 17.27 16.83 11.55
C ALA A 442 16.16 15.80 11.22
N VAL A 443 16.56 14.65 10.68
CA VAL A 443 15.70 13.45 10.76
C VAL A 443 15.74 12.94 12.23
N GLY A 444 14.80 12.10 12.65
CA GLY A 444 14.58 11.75 14.08
C GLY A 444 14.08 12.89 15.01
N GLN A 445 14.46 14.14 14.73
CA GLN A 445 14.65 15.25 15.67
C GLN A 445 15.86 15.10 16.61
N ASP A 446 16.88 14.36 16.16
CA ASP A 446 18.18 14.20 16.79
C ASP A 446 19.29 14.13 15.70
N TYR A 447 20.55 14.37 16.09
CA TYR A 447 21.70 14.12 15.22
C TYR A 447 22.96 13.93 16.03
N ARG A 448 23.97 13.26 15.46
CA ARG A 448 25.31 13.10 16.02
C ARG A 448 26.32 14.02 15.39
N TYR A 449 27.40 14.30 16.13
CA TYR A 449 28.51 15.10 15.62
C TYR A 449 29.85 14.57 16.09
N ASN A 450 30.87 14.67 15.24
CA ASN A 450 32.27 14.71 15.67
C ASN A 450 32.74 16.16 15.70
N LYS A 451 33.56 16.52 16.71
CA LYS A 451 34.17 17.85 16.86
C LYS A 451 35.41 17.80 17.78
N ASP A 452 36.34 16.92 17.47
CA ASP A 452 37.59 16.78 18.24
C ASP A 452 38.83 16.71 17.33
N SER A 453 40.01 16.46 17.89
CA SER A 453 41.29 16.47 17.15
C SER A 453 41.86 15.07 16.85
N VAL A 454 41.07 14.01 17.02
CA VAL A 454 41.39 12.66 16.56
C VAL A 454 41.09 12.56 15.07
N SER A 455 41.93 11.86 14.31
CA SER A 455 41.76 11.71 12.85
C SER A 455 41.60 10.25 12.45
N GLY A 456 40.64 9.96 11.58
CA GLY A 456 40.19 8.61 11.22
C GLY A 456 38.87 8.19 11.88
N ASP A 457 38.20 9.10 12.58
CA ASP A 457 36.86 8.90 13.12
C ASP A 457 35.82 8.89 11.99
N ALA A 458 34.79 8.05 12.13
CA ALA A 458 33.85 7.80 11.04
C ALA A 458 32.48 7.33 11.53
N TYR A 459 31.42 7.77 10.84
CA TYR A 459 30.05 7.29 11.00
C TYR A 459 29.63 6.47 9.78
N THR A 460 28.99 5.31 10.00
CA THR A 460 28.59 4.38 8.93
C THR A 460 27.10 4.09 8.99
N TRP A 461 26.43 4.16 7.85
CA TRP A 461 25.06 3.67 7.64
C TRP A 461 25.08 2.52 6.62
N GLN A 462 24.51 1.37 6.97
CA GLN A 462 24.47 0.16 6.16
C GLN A 462 23.00 -0.29 5.99
N PRO A 463 22.26 0.22 4.99
CA PRO A 463 20.86 -0.13 4.76
C PRO A 463 20.68 -1.61 4.41
N SER A 464 19.48 -2.14 4.67
CA SER A 464 19.01 -3.39 4.06
C SER A 464 18.14 -3.07 2.85
N LEU A 465 18.73 -3.11 1.65
CA LEU A 465 18.02 -2.76 0.42
C LEU A 465 17.14 -3.94 -0.04
N PRO A 466 15.85 -3.75 -0.36
CA PRO A 466 14.94 -4.86 -0.64
C PRO A 466 15.15 -5.50 -2.02
N GLU A 467 15.74 -4.77 -2.97
CA GLU A 467 15.84 -5.15 -4.38
C GLU A 467 17.15 -4.69 -5.04
N ASP A 468 17.61 -5.46 -6.04
CA ASP A 468 18.65 -5.05 -6.98
C ASP A 468 18.18 -3.81 -7.77
N GLY A 469 18.99 -2.74 -7.81
CA GLY A 469 18.57 -1.49 -8.45
C GLY A 469 19.65 -0.46 -8.57
N ASP A 470 19.38 0.60 -9.34
CA ASP A 470 20.18 1.81 -9.35
C ASP A 470 19.48 2.82 -8.44
N TYR A 471 20.14 3.19 -7.34
CA TYR A 471 19.58 4.05 -6.30
C TYR A 471 20.30 5.39 -6.31
N GLN A 472 19.54 6.48 -6.31
CA GLN A 472 20.03 7.80 -5.92
C GLN A 472 20.31 7.77 -4.41
N VAL A 473 21.57 7.99 -4.04
CA VAL A 473 22.04 8.05 -2.66
C VAL A 473 22.14 9.51 -2.23
N GLU A 474 21.60 9.81 -1.06
CA GLU A 474 21.49 11.16 -0.50
C GLU A 474 21.88 11.12 0.99
N ALA A 475 22.60 12.13 1.46
CA ALA A 475 22.88 12.34 2.88
C ALA A 475 22.08 13.53 3.39
N HIS A 476 21.65 13.47 4.64
CA HIS A 476 21.08 14.60 5.37
C HIS A 476 22.13 15.25 6.27
N TYR A 477 21.91 16.52 6.60
CA TYR A 477 22.60 17.26 7.66
C TYR A 477 21.87 18.56 7.99
N VAL A 478 22.14 19.11 9.17
CA VAL A 478 21.67 20.43 9.61
C VAL A 478 22.82 21.46 9.53
N PRO A 479 22.75 22.47 8.65
CA PRO A 479 23.82 23.46 8.49
C PRO A 479 23.93 24.46 9.63
N ALA A 480 25.17 24.81 9.94
CA ALA A 480 25.56 25.88 10.86
C ALA A 480 26.91 26.47 10.45
N SER A 481 27.27 27.63 10.99
CA SER A 481 28.52 28.34 10.66
C SER A 481 29.80 27.67 11.17
N ASP A 482 29.68 26.62 11.99
CA ASP A 482 30.80 25.84 12.52
C ASP A 482 30.93 24.45 11.88
N ARG A 483 30.19 24.14 10.81
CA ARG A 483 30.23 22.82 10.15
C ARG A 483 31.35 22.72 9.11
N ALA A 484 31.80 21.50 8.83
CA ALA A 484 32.82 21.24 7.81
C ALA A 484 32.34 21.61 6.39
N THR A 485 33.19 22.32 5.65
CA THR A 485 32.96 22.70 4.24
C THR A 485 33.23 21.56 3.24
N ASP A 486 33.83 20.47 3.72
CA ASP A 486 34.49 19.46 2.90
C ASP A 486 34.33 18.04 3.44
N ALA A 487 33.25 17.79 4.19
CA ALA A 487 32.92 16.52 4.84
C ALA A 487 32.96 15.33 3.84
N PRO A 488 33.80 14.29 4.07
CA PRO A 488 34.00 13.20 3.11
C PRO A 488 33.01 12.04 3.31
N TYR A 489 32.04 11.90 2.40
CA TYR A 489 31.10 10.78 2.32
C TYR A 489 31.53 9.73 1.28
N THR A 490 31.85 8.51 1.71
CA THR A 490 32.19 7.38 0.84
C THR A 490 31.02 6.42 0.68
N VAL A 491 30.45 6.37 -0.53
CA VAL A 491 29.40 5.42 -0.91
C VAL A 491 30.04 4.13 -1.41
N THR A 492 29.67 2.98 -0.84
CA THR A 492 30.09 1.63 -1.25
C THR A 492 28.92 0.93 -1.93
N TYR A 493 29.12 0.39 -3.14
CA TYR A 493 28.07 -0.07 -4.05
C TYR A 493 28.51 -1.30 -4.89
N ASP A 494 27.61 -1.86 -5.70
CA ASP A 494 27.89 -3.05 -6.53
C ASP A 494 28.96 -2.72 -7.60
N GLY A 495 30.15 -3.29 -7.44
CA GLY A 495 31.31 -3.04 -8.31
C GLY A 495 32.30 -1.98 -7.83
N GLY A 496 32.10 -1.31 -6.68
CA GLY A 496 33.12 -0.38 -6.18
C GLY A 496 32.72 0.53 -5.00
N SER A 497 33.45 1.62 -4.85
CA SER A 497 33.15 2.69 -3.90
C SER A 497 33.63 4.03 -4.44
N LYS A 498 32.97 5.12 -4.03
CA LYS A 498 33.30 6.48 -4.46
C LYS A 498 33.08 7.48 -3.32
N THR A 499 34.07 8.34 -3.10
CA THR A 499 34.03 9.42 -2.12
C THR A 499 33.51 10.73 -2.73
N TYR A 500 32.80 11.49 -1.91
CA TYR A 500 32.17 12.76 -2.22
C TYR A 500 32.47 13.77 -1.12
N THR A 501 32.73 15.00 -1.51
CA THR A 501 32.99 16.13 -0.60
C THR A 501 31.70 16.94 -0.46
N VAL A 502 31.26 17.18 0.78
CA VAL A 502 29.99 17.87 1.09
C VAL A 502 30.24 19.07 2.00
N ASP A 503 29.77 20.24 1.58
CA ASP A 503 29.71 21.43 2.41
C ASP A 503 28.51 21.36 3.35
N GLN A 504 28.77 20.98 4.60
CA GLN A 504 27.77 20.92 5.66
C GLN A 504 27.45 22.31 6.25
N SER A 505 28.19 23.37 5.91
CA SER A 505 27.86 24.74 6.32
C SER A 505 26.81 25.40 5.41
N ALA A 506 26.69 24.93 4.17
CA ALA A 506 25.80 25.50 3.17
C ALA A 506 24.36 24.98 3.25
N GLY A 507 23.40 25.91 3.36
CA GLY A 507 21.97 25.66 3.26
C GLY A 507 21.16 26.36 4.35
N SER A 508 20.02 25.77 4.70
CA SER A 508 19.12 26.24 5.78
C SER A 508 18.19 25.11 6.19
N GLN A 509 17.85 25.01 7.49
CA GLN A 509 17.03 23.91 8.04
C GLN A 509 17.69 22.54 7.79
N GLY A 510 16.93 21.50 7.41
CA GLY A 510 17.48 20.19 7.05
C GLY A 510 17.82 20.13 5.55
N VAL A 511 19.02 19.67 5.20
CA VAL A 511 19.51 19.65 3.81
C VAL A 511 19.73 18.22 3.33
N TRP A 512 18.93 17.79 2.35
CA TRP A 512 19.19 16.56 1.59
C TRP A 512 20.17 16.83 0.45
N LYS A 513 21.39 16.32 0.56
CA LYS A 513 22.43 16.41 -0.46
C LYS A 513 22.56 15.11 -1.23
N THR A 514 22.26 15.14 -2.52
CA THR A 514 22.52 14.03 -3.44
C THR A 514 24.03 13.76 -3.54
N LEU A 515 24.45 12.55 -3.19
CA LEU A 515 25.80 12.04 -3.44
C LEU A 515 25.88 11.48 -4.87
N GLY A 516 24.87 10.72 -5.29
CA GLY A 516 24.71 10.31 -6.70
C GLY A 516 24.03 8.96 -6.87
N THR A 517 23.79 8.59 -8.12
CA THR A 517 23.12 7.32 -8.48
C THR A 517 24.14 6.22 -8.71
N HIS A 518 23.98 5.09 -8.00
CA HIS A 518 24.87 3.92 -8.07
C HIS A 518 24.09 2.61 -8.13
N ARG A 519 24.73 1.57 -8.67
CA ARG A 519 24.15 0.22 -8.74
C ARG A 519 24.30 -0.50 -7.40
N PHE A 520 23.23 -1.12 -6.91
CA PHE A 520 23.22 -1.90 -5.68
C PHE A 520 22.61 -3.30 -5.88
N LYS A 521 22.98 -4.18 -4.95
CA LYS A 521 22.34 -5.47 -4.71
C LYS A 521 21.36 -5.38 -3.54
N ALA A 522 20.34 -6.23 -3.55
CA ALA A 522 19.51 -6.46 -2.38
C ALA A 522 20.37 -6.95 -1.19
N GLY A 523 19.99 -6.61 0.04
CA GLY A 523 20.72 -6.91 1.27
C GLY A 523 21.56 -5.74 1.79
N THR A 524 22.58 -6.07 2.58
CA THR A 524 23.36 -5.13 3.43
C THR A 524 24.77 -4.86 2.93
N ALA A 525 25.09 -5.21 1.69
CA ALA A 525 26.43 -4.98 1.11
C ALA A 525 26.70 -3.52 0.72
N GLY A 526 25.65 -2.73 0.47
CA GLY A 526 25.76 -1.29 0.24
C GLY A 526 25.87 -0.52 1.55
N LYS A 527 26.67 0.56 1.57
CA LYS A 527 26.78 1.45 2.74
C LYS A 527 27.27 2.85 2.38
N VAL A 528 27.01 3.82 3.26
CA VAL A 528 27.67 5.14 3.28
C VAL A 528 28.57 5.21 4.51
N VAL A 529 29.76 5.78 4.35
CA VAL A 529 30.69 6.09 5.46
C VAL A 529 31.05 7.57 5.38
N LEU A 530 30.67 8.35 6.39
CA LEU A 530 31.14 9.72 6.61
C LEU A 530 32.42 9.66 7.44
N GLY A 531 33.47 10.37 7.02
CA GLY A 531 34.67 10.61 7.83
C GLY A 531 34.62 11.98 8.52
N ASP A 532 35.39 12.12 9.59
CA ASP A 532 35.66 13.33 10.39
C ASP A 532 36.29 14.54 9.66
N GLY A 533 36.55 14.47 8.35
CA GLY A 533 37.34 15.46 7.64
C GLY A 533 36.70 16.86 7.58
N PRO A 534 37.38 17.94 8.04
CA PRO A 534 38.67 17.98 8.72
C PRO A 534 38.56 17.89 10.26
N ALA A 535 39.23 16.90 10.86
CA ALA A 535 39.31 16.71 12.31
C ALA A 535 39.73 18.00 13.02
N SER A 536 38.82 18.57 13.81
CA SER A 536 38.97 19.87 14.45
C SER A 536 38.07 20.04 15.67
N THR A 537 38.62 20.61 16.76
CA THR A 537 37.83 21.07 17.91
C THR A 537 37.02 22.34 17.63
N SER A 538 37.29 23.06 16.52
CA SER A 538 36.50 24.24 16.12
C SER A 538 35.39 23.92 15.11
N THR A 539 35.54 22.84 14.34
CA THR A 539 34.72 22.54 13.17
C THR A 539 34.01 21.19 13.33
N ALA A 540 32.69 21.17 13.24
CA ALA A 540 31.89 19.96 13.45
C ALA A 540 31.59 19.21 12.14
N VAL A 541 31.59 17.89 12.20
CA VAL A 541 31.06 17.01 11.14
C VAL A 541 29.80 16.32 11.66
N ILE A 542 28.71 16.40 10.90
CA ILE A 542 27.36 15.96 11.32
C ILE A 542 26.99 14.63 10.68
N ALA A 543 26.57 13.68 11.52
CA ALA A 543 25.91 12.44 11.13
C ALA A 543 24.43 12.53 11.52
N ASP A 544 23.57 12.42 10.52
CA ASP A 544 22.10 12.51 10.54
C ASP A 544 21.62 11.30 9.72
N ALA A 545 20.58 11.39 8.90
CA ALA A 545 20.14 10.28 8.05
C ALA A 545 20.90 10.13 6.70
N VAL A 546 20.77 8.95 6.09
CA VAL A 546 20.98 8.73 4.65
C VAL A 546 19.75 8.11 3.99
N ARG A 547 19.54 8.42 2.71
CA ARG A 547 18.40 7.93 1.92
C ARG A 547 18.86 7.34 0.59
N PHE A 548 18.29 6.19 0.25
CA PHE A 548 18.50 5.45 -0.98
C PHE A 548 17.17 5.38 -1.74
N THR A 549 17.05 6.07 -2.88
CA THR A 549 15.81 6.11 -3.67
C THR A 549 16.03 5.49 -5.05
N LYS A 550 15.34 4.38 -5.32
CA LYS A 550 15.19 3.78 -6.65
C LYS A 550 13.86 4.27 -7.23
N GLY A 551 13.94 5.21 -8.18
CA GLY A 551 12.74 5.78 -8.81
C GLY A 551 11.93 4.73 -9.59
N GLY A 552 10.63 4.99 -9.76
CA GLY A 552 9.71 4.22 -10.58
C GLY A 552 9.98 4.43 -12.07
N VAL A 553 11.15 4.03 -12.55
CA VAL A 553 11.69 4.37 -13.86
C VAL A 553 12.17 3.12 -14.59
N VAL A 554 11.80 2.97 -15.86
CA VAL A 554 12.30 1.90 -16.74
C VAL A 554 12.66 2.48 -18.10
N THR A 555 13.81 2.09 -18.65
CA THR A 555 14.26 2.54 -19.98
C THR A 555 13.99 1.47 -21.03
N LYS A 556 13.08 1.77 -21.97
CA LYS A 556 12.82 0.95 -23.15
C LYS A 556 14.01 1.06 -24.11
N GLN A 557 14.73 -0.05 -24.30
CA GLN A 557 15.94 -0.07 -25.14
C GLN A 557 15.63 -0.13 -26.65
N PRO A 558 16.56 0.32 -27.52
CA PRO A 558 16.50 0.09 -28.95
C PRO A 558 16.33 -1.39 -29.30
N SER A 559 15.48 -1.69 -30.29
CA SER A 559 15.21 -3.04 -30.81
C SER A 559 14.66 -4.09 -29.81
N GLN A 560 14.44 -3.73 -28.55
CA GLN A 560 13.80 -4.60 -27.55
C GLN A 560 12.28 -4.63 -27.75
N VAL A 561 11.67 -5.80 -27.57
CA VAL A 561 10.22 -6.13 -27.52
C VAL A 561 10.05 -7.47 -26.78
N ASN A 562 8.82 -7.89 -26.48
CA ASN A 562 8.47 -9.15 -25.80
C ASN A 562 9.13 -9.33 -24.44
N THR A 563 8.98 -8.32 -23.56
CA THR A 563 9.65 -8.28 -22.25
C THR A 563 8.76 -7.66 -21.18
N TRP A 564 8.94 -8.09 -19.93
CA TRP A 564 8.38 -7.37 -18.78
C TRP A 564 9.23 -6.12 -18.46
N HIS A 565 8.57 -5.00 -18.25
CA HIS A 565 9.13 -3.83 -17.55
C HIS A 565 8.62 -3.86 -16.10
N SER A 566 9.50 -3.65 -15.12
CA SER A 566 9.18 -3.65 -13.67
C SER A 566 9.49 -2.29 -13.09
N PHE A 567 8.46 -1.53 -12.71
CA PHE A 567 8.58 -0.21 -12.13
C PHE A 567 8.50 -0.30 -10.59
N PRO A 568 9.55 0.13 -9.86
CA PRO A 568 9.47 0.26 -8.41
C PRO A 568 8.38 1.26 -8.00
N VAL A 569 7.43 0.83 -7.18
CA VAL A 569 6.28 1.67 -6.76
C VAL A 569 5.97 1.60 -5.26
N THR A 570 6.86 0.98 -4.48
CA THR A 570 6.71 0.69 -3.04
C THR A 570 6.15 1.86 -2.23
N ARG A 571 6.67 3.08 -2.41
CA ARG A 571 6.24 4.31 -1.72
C ARG A 571 4.75 4.58 -1.92
N THR A 572 4.29 4.60 -3.16
CA THR A 572 2.91 4.94 -3.53
C THR A 572 1.93 3.87 -3.04
N VAL A 573 2.31 2.59 -3.12
CA VAL A 573 1.45 1.49 -2.64
C VAL A 573 1.38 1.47 -1.11
N GLN A 574 2.49 1.73 -0.42
CA GLN A 574 2.50 1.85 1.04
C GLN A 574 1.56 2.99 1.48
N GLN A 575 1.63 4.15 0.81
CA GLN A 575 0.74 5.29 1.09
C GLN A 575 -0.76 4.95 0.95
N TRP A 576 -1.14 4.00 0.09
CA TRP A 576 -2.51 3.49 -0.04
C TRP A 576 -2.88 2.49 1.06
N ILE A 577 -1.95 1.63 1.48
CA ILE A 577 -2.16 0.65 2.58
C ILE A 577 -2.25 1.34 3.95
N ASP A 578 -1.49 2.42 4.11
CA ASP A 578 -1.48 3.29 5.30
C ASP A 578 -2.67 4.26 5.35
N GLY A 579 -3.48 4.34 4.28
CA GLY A 579 -4.60 5.28 4.16
C GLY A 579 -4.20 6.76 4.04
N THR A 580 -2.91 7.08 3.86
CA THR A 580 -2.43 8.47 3.72
C THR A 580 -2.85 9.14 2.42
N HIS A 581 -3.14 8.33 1.39
CA HIS A 581 -3.58 8.77 0.07
C HIS A 581 -4.63 7.80 -0.48
N ASP A 582 -5.65 8.34 -1.15
CA ASP A 582 -6.59 7.51 -1.90
C ASP A 582 -5.90 6.75 -3.03
N ASN A 583 -6.26 5.47 -3.19
CA ASN A 583 -5.82 4.66 -4.32
C ASN A 583 -6.56 5.09 -5.59
N HIS A 584 -5.96 6.03 -6.34
CA HIS A 584 -6.36 6.37 -7.70
C HIS A 584 -5.51 5.68 -8.78
N GLY A 585 -4.58 4.80 -8.40
CA GLY A 585 -3.68 4.13 -9.33
C GLY A 585 -2.47 4.98 -9.76
N PHE A 586 -1.90 4.63 -10.91
CA PHE A 586 -0.67 5.18 -11.48
C PHE A 586 -0.93 5.89 -12.81
N VAL A 587 -0.04 6.81 -13.18
CA VAL A 587 0.10 7.32 -14.55
C VAL A 587 1.49 6.96 -15.06
N ILE A 588 1.56 6.26 -16.20
CA ILE A 588 2.80 5.84 -16.86
C ILE A 588 3.03 6.71 -18.10
N LYS A 589 4.17 7.39 -18.15
CA LYS A 589 4.52 8.36 -19.21
C LYS A 589 5.95 8.14 -19.72
N ALA A 590 6.31 8.76 -20.85
CA ALA A 590 7.73 8.99 -21.17
C ALA A 590 8.28 10.07 -20.23
N GLY A 591 9.56 10.00 -19.85
CA GLY A 591 10.17 11.01 -18.98
C GLY A 591 10.14 12.40 -19.61
N ASP A 592 10.78 12.52 -20.77
CA ASP A 592 10.73 13.72 -21.61
C ASP A 592 9.60 13.60 -22.65
N GLU A 593 8.53 14.38 -22.44
CA GLU A 593 7.39 14.56 -23.36
C GLU A 593 7.47 15.86 -24.17
N SER A 594 8.64 16.53 -24.19
CA SER A 594 8.84 17.75 -24.98
C SER A 594 8.81 17.48 -26.48
N SER A 595 8.65 18.54 -27.28
CA SER A 595 8.78 18.46 -28.74
C SER A 595 10.13 17.90 -29.17
N SER A 596 11.21 18.20 -28.44
CA SER A 596 12.56 17.64 -28.58
C SER A 596 12.74 16.22 -28.03
N GLY A 597 11.87 15.76 -27.14
CA GLY A 597 12.05 14.50 -26.40
C GLY A 597 12.02 13.24 -27.27
N PRO A 598 12.57 12.11 -26.79
CA PRO A 598 12.73 10.88 -27.58
C PRO A 598 11.42 10.39 -28.20
N LYS A 599 11.41 10.08 -29.50
CA LYS A 599 10.21 9.60 -30.20
C LYS A 599 10.16 8.07 -30.20
N GLY A 600 8.97 7.50 -30.04
CA GLY A 600 8.79 6.08 -29.77
C GLY A 600 8.33 5.79 -28.34
N GLY A 601 8.22 4.50 -28.03
CA GLY A 601 7.90 3.97 -26.71
C GLY A 601 7.32 2.56 -26.79
N PRO A 602 6.96 1.93 -25.67
CA PRO A 602 6.21 0.67 -25.67
C PRO A 602 4.71 0.88 -25.92
N ARG A 603 4.09 -0.17 -26.45
CA ARG A 603 2.73 -0.55 -26.10
C ARG A 603 2.85 -1.68 -25.10
N TYR A 604 2.12 -1.59 -24.00
CA TYR A 604 1.95 -2.71 -23.10
C TYR A 604 0.64 -3.43 -23.42
N GLU A 605 0.59 -4.75 -23.17
CA GLU A 605 -0.68 -5.46 -23.07
C GLU A 605 -1.49 -4.87 -21.90
N GLY A 606 -2.70 -4.39 -22.19
CA GLY A 606 -3.70 -3.97 -21.20
C GLY A 606 -4.49 -5.15 -20.64
N SER A 607 -5.56 -4.87 -19.89
CA SER A 607 -6.47 -5.88 -19.33
C SER A 607 -7.33 -6.62 -20.38
N GLU A 608 -7.19 -6.30 -21.67
CA GLU A 608 -8.09 -6.76 -22.72
C GLU A 608 -7.49 -7.92 -23.55
N PHE A 609 -8.29 -8.99 -23.74
CA PHE A 609 -7.99 -10.14 -24.62
C PHE A 609 -6.80 -11.03 -24.20
N GLY A 610 -6.82 -11.55 -22.96
CA GLY A 610 -5.81 -12.49 -22.47
C GLY A 610 -5.81 -13.82 -23.23
N TYR A 611 -4.68 -14.17 -23.83
CA TYR A 611 -4.51 -15.39 -24.61
C TYR A 611 -4.06 -16.58 -23.74
N GLY A 612 -4.73 -17.73 -23.87
CA GLY A 612 -4.14 -19.04 -23.53
C GLY A 612 -4.13 -19.50 -22.06
N GLY A 613 -4.64 -18.73 -21.10
CA GLY A 613 -5.06 -19.22 -19.77
C GLY A 613 -3.98 -19.52 -18.72
N GLU A 614 -2.71 -19.78 -19.07
CA GLU A 614 -1.63 -20.04 -18.07
C GLU A 614 -0.45 -19.05 -18.09
N SER A 615 -0.41 -18.10 -19.05
CA SER A 615 0.59 -17.02 -19.11
C SER A 615 -0.06 -15.70 -19.54
N ALA A 616 -0.86 -15.10 -18.65
CA ALA A 616 -1.48 -13.81 -18.93
C ALA A 616 -0.47 -12.66 -18.75
N ASN A 617 -0.19 -11.93 -19.84
CA ASN A 617 0.75 -10.80 -19.88
C ASN A 617 0.16 -9.47 -19.36
N TYR A 618 -1.05 -9.51 -18.79
CA TYR A 618 -1.78 -8.38 -18.23
C TYR A 618 -0.96 -7.54 -17.23
N PRO A 619 -1.33 -6.26 -17.04
CA PRO A 619 -0.79 -5.46 -15.96
C PRO A 619 -0.98 -6.13 -14.60
N ARG A 620 0.09 -6.16 -13.80
CA ARG A 620 0.09 -6.74 -12.46
C ARG A 620 1.00 -5.98 -11.51
N LEU A 621 0.64 -6.00 -10.24
CA LEU A 621 1.38 -5.40 -9.14
C LEU A 621 1.87 -6.53 -8.23
N ILE A 622 3.19 -6.71 -8.15
CA ILE A 622 3.84 -7.70 -7.28
C ILE A 622 4.18 -7.02 -5.96
N LEU A 623 3.57 -7.47 -4.87
CA LEU A 623 3.78 -6.94 -3.53
C LEU A 623 4.49 -7.98 -2.68
N THR A 624 5.60 -7.62 -2.03
CA THR A 624 6.31 -8.51 -1.10
C THR A 624 6.35 -7.88 0.28
N TYR A 625 5.96 -8.64 1.31
CA TYR A 625 5.79 -8.15 2.68
C TYR A 625 5.81 -9.30 3.69
N GLY A 626 5.66 -8.97 4.98
CA GLY A 626 5.29 -9.96 6.00
C GLY A 626 6.34 -11.04 6.25
N ARG A 627 7.57 -10.65 6.60
CA ARG A 627 8.33 -11.47 7.55
C ARG A 627 7.53 -11.53 8.87
N PRO A 628 7.49 -12.64 9.61
CA PRO A 628 6.71 -12.71 10.83
C PRO A 628 7.17 -11.68 11.85
N GLY A 629 6.21 -10.91 12.38
CA GLY A 629 6.38 -10.19 13.63
C GLY A 629 5.90 -11.06 14.79
N VAL A 630 5.30 -10.41 15.78
CA VAL A 630 4.47 -11.05 16.80
C VAL A 630 3.14 -10.28 16.89
N GLU A 631 2.10 -10.95 17.39
CA GLU A 631 0.83 -10.31 17.73
C GLU A 631 0.92 -9.81 19.17
N LEU A 632 0.76 -8.51 19.39
CA LEU A 632 0.77 -7.87 20.72
C LEU A 632 -0.67 -7.80 21.25
N ASP A 633 -0.94 -8.51 22.34
CA ASP A 633 -2.25 -8.54 22.99
C ASP A 633 -2.66 -7.14 23.48
N ALA A 634 -3.96 -6.84 23.45
CA ALA A 634 -4.50 -5.64 24.09
C ALA A 634 -4.28 -5.70 25.62
N PRO A 635 -3.53 -4.76 26.24
CA PRO A 635 -3.14 -4.88 27.65
C PRO A 635 -4.33 -4.85 28.62
N THR A 636 -4.43 -5.90 29.43
CA THR A 636 -5.55 -6.09 30.40
C THR A 636 -5.22 -5.61 31.80
N THR A 637 -3.96 -5.40 32.15
CA THR A 637 -3.53 -4.70 33.37
C THR A 637 -2.71 -3.47 32.98
N ILE A 638 -3.12 -2.30 33.45
CA ILE A 638 -2.44 -1.02 33.18
C ILE A 638 -2.19 -0.32 34.53
N HIS A 639 -0.92 -0.20 34.91
CA HIS A 639 -0.48 0.55 36.08
C HIS A 639 -0.36 2.04 35.75
N ASP A 640 -0.19 2.87 36.76
CA ASP A 640 0.10 4.29 36.57
C ASP A 640 1.45 4.55 35.87
N THR A 641 2.42 3.63 35.99
CA THR A 641 3.77 3.72 35.38
C THR A 641 3.97 2.89 34.10
N GLY A 642 2.92 2.23 33.57
CA GLY A 642 3.03 1.42 32.34
C GLY A 642 1.98 0.31 32.27
N ALA A 643 2.21 -0.73 31.46
CA ALA A 643 1.25 -1.82 31.26
C ALA A 643 1.91 -3.20 31.28
N GLU A 644 1.13 -4.23 31.64
CA GLU A 644 1.47 -5.63 31.43
C GLU A 644 1.21 -5.99 29.95
N LEU A 645 2.29 -6.14 29.18
CA LEU A 645 2.27 -6.53 27.77
C LEU A 645 2.44 -8.04 27.63
N LYS A 646 1.74 -8.64 26.66
CA LYS A 646 1.86 -10.05 26.27
C LYS A 646 1.82 -10.16 24.75
N TRP A 647 2.54 -11.13 24.18
CA TRP A 647 2.58 -11.29 22.73
C TRP A 647 2.77 -12.76 22.31
N SER A 648 2.37 -13.09 21.08
CA SER A 648 2.60 -14.41 20.50
C SER A 648 4.11 -14.73 20.41
N ALA A 649 4.52 -16.00 20.53
CA ALA A 649 5.91 -16.36 20.23
C ALA A 649 6.22 -16.15 18.74
N TYR A 650 7.42 -15.66 18.41
CA TYR A 650 7.90 -15.61 17.02
C TYR A 650 7.96 -17.01 16.43
N SER A 651 7.18 -17.24 15.38
CA SER A 651 7.34 -18.41 14.53
C SER A 651 8.40 -18.10 13.48
N ASP A 652 9.58 -18.71 13.61
CA ASP A 652 10.52 -18.83 12.49
C ASP A 652 9.75 -19.37 11.26
N PRO A 653 9.80 -18.70 10.10
CA PRO A 653 9.11 -19.13 8.91
C PRO A 653 9.96 -20.03 7.99
N SER A 654 11.22 -20.32 8.35
CA SER A 654 12.27 -20.74 7.43
C SER A 654 13.34 -21.61 8.14
N SER A 655 13.05 -22.91 8.29
CA SER A 655 14.04 -23.90 8.78
C SER A 655 15.17 -24.21 7.76
N ALA A 656 15.48 -23.28 6.87
CA ALA A 656 16.48 -23.40 5.79
C ALA A 656 17.78 -22.64 6.12
N THR A 657 17.70 -21.65 7.00
CA THR A 657 18.83 -20.86 7.52
C THR A 657 18.65 -20.65 9.03
N THR A 658 19.60 -19.96 9.66
CA THR A 658 19.52 -19.53 11.07
C THR A 658 19.87 -18.04 11.23
N ASP A 659 20.00 -17.32 10.12
CA ASP A 659 20.21 -15.85 10.10
C ASP A 659 18.85 -15.13 10.35
N ASP A 660 17.76 -15.79 9.99
CA ASP A 660 16.34 -15.43 10.18
C ASP A 660 15.74 -15.92 11.51
N ASP A 661 16.54 -16.60 12.35
CA ASP A 661 16.21 -16.85 13.75
C ASP A 661 16.03 -15.52 14.52
N ILE A 662 15.14 -15.51 15.51
CA ILE A 662 15.07 -14.42 16.50
C ILE A 662 16.36 -14.34 17.34
N ALA A 663 16.84 -13.11 17.56
CA ALA A 663 17.87 -12.76 18.53
C ALA A 663 17.23 -12.24 19.84
N GLU A 664 16.34 -11.25 19.74
CA GLU A 664 15.60 -10.64 20.85
C GLU A 664 14.25 -10.10 20.37
N TYR A 665 13.32 -9.89 21.30
CA TYR A 665 12.21 -8.95 21.12
C TYR A 665 12.64 -7.56 21.59
N GLN A 666 11.95 -6.52 21.14
CA GLN A 666 12.15 -5.16 21.59
C GLN A 666 10.79 -4.52 21.91
N VAL A 667 10.60 -4.03 23.14
CA VAL A 667 9.39 -3.29 23.55
C VAL A 667 9.63 -1.82 23.29
N HIS A 668 8.75 -1.18 22.54
CA HIS A 668 8.79 0.25 22.24
C HIS A 668 7.50 0.96 22.68
N ARG A 669 7.61 2.27 22.93
CA ARG A 669 6.52 3.14 23.39
C ARG A 669 6.63 4.53 22.76
N SER A 670 5.51 5.08 22.29
CA SER A 670 5.41 6.44 21.74
C SER A 670 4.14 7.15 22.21
N VAL A 671 4.05 8.46 21.98
CA VAL A 671 2.80 9.24 22.08
C VAL A 671 2.07 9.36 20.75
N PHE A 672 2.69 8.94 19.65
CA PHE A 672 2.10 8.87 18.31
C PHE A 672 1.68 7.44 17.98
N GLN A 673 0.55 7.27 17.26
CA GLN A 673 0.02 5.95 16.90
C GLN A 673 0.90 5.21 15.89
N THR A 674 1.50 5.96 14.96
CA THR A 674 2.41 5.46 13.92
C THR A 674 3.81 5.94 14.25
N PHE A 675 4.73 5.01 14.50
CA PHE A 675 6.15 5.28 14.74
C PHE A 675 7.01 4.10 14.27
N THR A 676 8.30 4.34 14.06
CA THR A 676 9.28 3.29 13.74
C THR A 676 10.05 2.89 15.01
N PRO A 677 10.35 1.60 15.23
CA PRO A 677 11.30 1.16 16.24
C PRO A 677 12.65 1.88 16.10
N SER A 678 13.10 2.54 17.16
CA SER A 678 14.35 3.31 17.23
C SER A 678 14.86 3.34 18.67
N ALA A 679 16.09 3.80 18.90
CA ALA A 679 16.63 3.99 20.24
C ALA A 679 15.74 4.92 21.11
N ALA A 680 15.24 6.02 20.53
CA ALA A 680 14.39 7.00 21.21
C ALA A 680 12.98 6.46 21.61
N THR A 681 12.53 5.35 21.01
CA THR A 681 11.25 4.72 21.33
C THR A 681 11.40 3.43 22.15
N LEU A 682 12.62 2.91 22.31
CA LEU A 682 12.89 1.65 23.00
C LEU A 682 12.68 1.78 24.51
N VAL A 683 11.83 0.91 25.07
CA VAL A 683 11.65 0.74 26.52
C VAL A 683 12.60 -0.33 27.05
N ALA A 684 12.64 -1.50 26.40
CA ALA A 684 13.56 -2.59 26.76
C ALA A 684 13.74 -3.61 25.62
N PRO A 685 14.97 -4.13 25.40
CA PRO A 685 15.16 -5.42 24.74
C PRO A 685 14.73 -6.56 25.69
N VAL A 686 14.23 -7.65 25.13
CA VAL A 686 13.71 -8.81 25.88
C VAL A 686 14.18 -10.11 25.21
N ALA A 687 14.65 -11.07 26.01
CA ALA A 687 15.24 -12.31 25.47
C ALA A 687 14.24 -13.09 24.60
N SER A 688 14.73 -13.76 23.55
CA SER A 688 13.91 -14.43 22.52
C SER A 688 12.94 -15.52 23.00
N GLY A 689 13.10 -16.04 24.22
CA GLY A 689 12.14 -16.93 24.88
C GLY A 689 11.02 -16.22 25.67
N THR A 690 10.95 -14.89 25.65
CA THR A 690 10.07 -14.07 26.50
C THR A 690 8.86 -13.59 25.70
N THR A 691 7.64 -13.86 26.18
CA THR A 691 6.38 -13.44 25.54
C THR A 691 5.55 -12.46 26.38
N SER A 692 6.18 -11.82 27.38
CA SER A 692 5.53 -10.85 28.26
C SER A 692 6.52 -9.88 28.90
N TYR A 693 6.11 -8.63 29.11
CA TYR A 693 6.92 -7.60 29.79
C TYR A 693 6.00 -6.62 30.52
N THR A 694 6.40 -6.16 31.71
CA THR A 694 5.67 -5.10 32.44
C THR A 694 6.47 -3.82 32.36
N ASP A 695 5.92 -2.80 31.71
CA ASP A 695 6.53 -1.47 31.71
C ASP A 695 6.23 -0.76 33.05
N THR A 696 7.28 -0.15 33.61
CA THR A 696 7.25 0.64 34.85
C THR A 696 7.96 2.00 34.68
N SER A 697 8.22 2.40 33.44
CA SER A 697 9.04 3.57 33.06
C SER A 697 8.24 4.71 32.39
N ALA A 698 6.92 4.54 32.22
CA ALA A 698 6.08 5.57 31.62
C ALA A 698 5.70 6.64 32.65
N THR A 699 5.61 7.90 32.21
CA THR A 699 5.26 9.02 33.10
C THR A 699 3.78 8.96 33.49
N PRO A 700 3.44 8.87 34.79
CA PRO A 700 2.05 8.72 35.21
C PRO A 700 1.13 9.88 34.84
N THR A 701 -0.17 9.59 34.77
CA THR A 701 -1.20 10.63 34.81
C THR A 701 -1.22 11.24 36.20
N ALA A 702 -1.07 12.57 36.31
CA ALA A 702 -1.08 13.27 37.60
C ALA A 702 -2.39 13.03 38.37
N ALA A 703 -2.32 12.88 39.70
CA ALA A 703 -3.47 12.50 40.53
C ALA A 703 -4.60 13.55 40.49
N ASP A 704 -4.25 14.81 40.34
CA ASP A 704 -5.12 15.98 40.19
C ASP A 704 -5.59 16.24 38.75
N SER A 705 -5.10 15.48 37.75
CA SER A 705 -5.46 15.65 36.33
C SER A 705 -6.97 15.77 36.11
N ALA A 706 -7.39 16.78 35.34
CA ALA A 706 -8.79 16.96 34.96
C ALA A 706 -9.25 16.00 33.86
N ASP A 707 -8.32 15.36 33.13
CA ASP A 707 -8.66 14.33 32.13
C ASP A 707 -9.02 13.00 32.82
N PRO A 708 -10.25 12.49 32.68
CA PRO A 708 -10.65 11.20 33.25
C PRO A 708 -10.03 9.99 32.52
N LEU A 709 -9.56 10.17 31.28
CA LEU A 709 -9.01 9.11 30.42
C LEU A 709 -7.47 9.05 30.43
N GLY A 710 -6.81 9.99 31.10
CA GLY A 710 -5.36 9.98 31.36
C GLY A 710 -4.44 10.04 30.12
N ARG A 711 -3.12 10.00 30.39
CA ARG A 711 -2.06 9.98 29.36
C ARG A 711 -2.21 8.75 28.46
N ALA A 712 -2.28 9.00 27.16
CA ALA A 712 -2.24 7.98 26.12
C ALA A 712 -0.80 7.69 25.67
N TYR A 713 -0.48 6.41 25.52
CA TYR A 713 0.75 5.89 24.93
C TYR A 713 0.41 4.76 23.97
N TYR A 714 1.21 4.60 22.91
CA TYR A 714 1.11 3.51 21.96
C TYR A 714 2.31 2.59 22.14
N TYR A 715 2.05 1.32 22.46
CA TYR A 715 3.08 0.30 22.63
C TYR A 715 3.23 -0.56 21.37
N MET A 716 4.43 -1.04 21.13
CA MET A 716 4.78 -1.95 20.04
C MET A 716 5.76 -2.99 20.57
N VAL A 717 5.67 -4.22 20.06
CA VAL A 717 6.75 -5.20 20.19
C VAL A 717 7.33 -5.44 18.80
N ALA A 718 8.65 -5.42 18.68
CA ALA A 718 9.34 -5.75 17.45
C ALA A 718 10.19 -7.02 17.61
N VAL A 719 10.29 -7.82 16.55
CA VAL A 719 11.19 -8.97 16.49
C VAL A 719 12.51 -8.55 15.85
N LYS A 720 13.63 -8.75 16.53
CA LYS A 720 14.97 -8.56 15.96
C LYS A 720 15.55 -9.92 15.60
N THR A 721 15.82 -10.15 14.32
CA THR A 721 16.44 -11.39 13.82
C THR A 721 17.98 -11.31 13.84
N LYS A 722 18.66 -12.46 13.77
CA LYS A 722 20.14 -12.55 13.84
C LYS A 722 20.85 -11.89 12.65
N ASP A 723 20.17 -11.68 11.53
CA ASP A 723 20.61 -10.85 10.41
C ASP A 723 20.64 -9.34 10.72
N GLY A 724 20.19 -8.94 11.92
CA GLY A 724 20.16 -7.57 12.41
C GLY A 724 18.85 -6.82 12.13
N ARG A 725 17.90 -7.43 11.40
CA ARG A 725 16.66 -6.77 11.00
C ARG A 725 15.65 -6.71 12.14
N VAL A 726 15.04 -5.54 12.34
CA VAL A 726 13.91 -5.32 13.25
C VAL A 726 12.58 -5.34 12.47
N THR A 727 11.61 -6.12 12.95
CA THR A 727 10.28 -6.31 12.33
C THR A 727 9.17 -5.93 13.31
N PRO A 728 8.49 -4.78 13.13
CA PRO A 728 7.48 -4.28 14.08
C PRO A 728 6.15 -5.03 14.02
N ALA A 729 5.50 -5.18 15.18
CA ALA A 729 4.08 -5.51 15.32
C ALA A 729 3.18 -4.27 15.15
N PRO A 730 1.85 -4.44 15.00
CA PRO A 730 0.88 -3.35 15.18
C PRO A 730 0.96 -2.69 16.56
N THR A 731 0.54 -1.43 16.66
CA THR A 731 0.54 -0.68 17.93
C THR A 731 -0.72 -0.91 18.76
N GLN A 732 -0.56 -1.05 20.08
CA GLN A 732 -1.67 -1.07 21.04
C GLN A 732 -1.76 0.25 21.80
N LEU A 733 -2.96 0.83 21.86
CA LEU A 733 -3.23 2.04 22.64
C LEU A 733 -3.44 1.69 24.12
N VAL A 734 -2.61 2.27 24.98
CA VAL A 734 -2.70 2.19 26.44
C VAL A 734 -3.00 3.58 27.00
N ARG A 735 -3.91 3.66 27.97
CA ARG A 735 -4.22 4.88 28.72
C ARG A 735 -3.88 4.68 30.18
N LEU A 736 -2.87 5.40 30.68
CA LEU A 736 -2.40 5.23 32.05
C LEU A 736 -3.38 5.87 33.04
N PRO A 737 -3.84 5.14 34.07
CA PRO A 737 -4.64 5.73 35.13
C PRO A 737 -3.85 6.76 35.93
N LYS A 738 -4.57 7.49 36.79
CA LYS A 738 -3.99 8.43 37.75
C LYS A 738 -3.00 7.74 38.69
N ALA A 739 -1.94 8.44 39.08
CA ALA A 739 -0.90 7.97 39.99
C ALA A 739 -1.45 7.22 41.22
N GLY A 740 -0.84 6.10 41.57
CA GLY A 740 -1.26 5.19 42.64
C GLY A 740 -2.48 4.32 42.32
N ARG A 741 -2.82 4.12 41.04
CA ARG A 741 -3.93 3.25 40.59
C ARG A 741 -3.47 2.22 39.54
N THR A 742 -4.25 1.14 39.43
CA THR A 742 -4.16 0.17 38.34
C THR A 742 -5.55 0.00 37.72
N THR A 743 -5.64 0.06 36.40
CA THR A 743 -6.83 -0.31 35.62
C THR A 743 -6.74 -1.78 35.26
N LYS A 744 -7.81 -2.55 35.50
CA LYS A 744 -8.02 -3.88 34.90
C LYS A 744 -9.07 -3.76 33.80
N VAL A 745 -8.71 -4.11 32.57
CA VAL A 745 -9.65 -4.20 31.44
C VAL A 745 -10.10 -5.66 31.33
N ILE A 746 -11.40 -5.90 31.55
CA ILE A 746 -11.96 -7.24 31.66
C ILE A 746 -12.99 -7.40 30.53
N PRO A 747 -12.71 -8.18 29.47
CA PRO A 747 -13.69 -8.43 28.42
C PRO A 747 -14.86 -9.28 28.93
N ALA A 748 -16.04 -9.12 28.33
CA ALA A 748 -17.15 -10.03 28.58
C ALA A 748 -16.78 -11.43 28.04
N ALA A 749 -17.08 -12.46 28.83
CA ALA A 749 -16.87 -13.86 28.44
C ALA A 749 -18.07 -14.46 27.70
N GLN A 750 -19.26 -13.88 27.89
CA GLN A 750 -20.48 -14.15 27.12
C GLN A 750 -21.30 -12.86 27.04
N ASP A 751 -21.90 -12.58 25.90
CA ASP A 751 -22.90 -11.52 25.72
C ASP A 751 -24.08 -12.03 24.86
N THR A 752 -25.17 -11.25 24.84
CA THR A 752 -26.31 -11.47 23.93
C THR A 752 -27.25 -10.27 23.98
N THR A 753 -28.08 -10.08 22.95
CA THR A 753 -29.26 -9.20 23.02
C THR A 753 -30.52 -9.99 23.40
N LEU A 754 -31.22 -9.54 24.42
CA LEU A 754 -32.57 -9.99 24.76
C LEU A 754 -33.59 -9.14 23.98
N SER A 755 -34.45 -9.78 23.20
CA SER A 755 -35.54 -9.16 22.44
C SER A 755 -36.88 -9.34 23.15
N SER A 756 -37.71 -8.28 23.20
CA SER A 756 -39.09 -8.41 23.72
C SER A 756 -40.10 -8.81 22.65
N ALA A 757 -39.76 -8.65 21.36
CA ALA A 757 -40.54 -9.19 20.25
C ALA A 757 -40.26 -10.68 20.04
N GLU A 758 -39.03 -11.12 20.35
CA GLU A 758 -38.56 -12.50 20.22
C GLU A 758 -38.00 -13.05 21.56
N PRO A 759 -38.83 -13.15 22.62
CA PRO A 759 -38.37 -13.50 23.98
C PRO A 759 -37.85 -14.94 24.15
N SER A 760 -37.91 -15.75 23.09
CA SER A 760 -37.37 -17.13 23.04
C SER A 760 -36.18 -17.29 22.09
N THR A 761 -35.75 -16.23 21.39
CA THR A 761 -34.62 -16.27 20.45
C THR A 761 -33.35 -15.77 21.13
N PRO A 762 -32.24 -16.53 21.13
CA PRO A 762 -30.94 -16.03 21.55
C PRO A 762 -30.32 -15.18 20.42
N HIS A 763 -30.24 -13.86 20.59
CA HIS A 763 -29.57 -12.99 19.63
C HIS A 763 -28.09 -12.84 19.99
N ASP A 764 -27.31 -13.84 19.57
CA ASP A 764 -25.84 -13.82 19.49
C ASP A 764 -25.36 -12.88 18.37
N THR A 765 -26.21 -12.69 17.35
CA THR A 765 -26.10 -11.62 16.35
C THR A 765 -27.44 -10.92 16.19
N ILE A 766 -27.41 -9.65 15.79
CA ILE A 766 -28.57 -8.85 15.41
C ILE A 766 -28.52 -8.65 13.90
N THR A 767 -29.64 -8.88 13.21
CA THR A 767 -29.71 -8.83 11.75
C THR A 767 -30.43 -7.57 11.27
N ASP A 768 -29.76 -6.82 10.40
CA ASP A 768 -30.35 -5.78 9.56
C ASP A 768 -29.96 -6.10 8.10
N GLY A 769 -30.69 -7.04 7.50
CA GLY A 769 -30.32 -7.72 6.24
C GLY A 769 -29.13 -8.69 6.36
N VAL A 770 -28.13 -8.39 7.17
CA VAL A 770 -26.93 -9.21 7.44
C VAL A 770 -26.75 -9.42 8.95
N PRO A 771 -26.38 -10.62 9.44
CA PRO A 771 -26.06 -10.84 10.85
C PRO A 771 -24.81 -10.06 11.27
N GLN A 772 -24.96 -9.19 12.26
CA GLN A 772 -23.88 -8.41 12.86
C GLN A 772 -23.63 -8.83 14.32
N PRO A 773 -22.38 -8.88 14.79
CA PRO A 773 -22.03 -9.18 16.19
C PRO A 773 -22.24 -7.93 17.07
N TRP A 774 -23.46 -7.38 17.03
CA TRP A 774 -23.82 -6.14 17.71
C TRP A 774 -24.80 -6.38 18.85
N LEU A 775 -24.56 -5.70 19.96
CA LEU A 775 -25.41 -5.69 21.14
C LEU A 775 -26.32 -4.47 21.09
N THR A 776 -27.61 -4.61 21.42
CA THR A 776 -28.55 -3.47 21.38
C THR A 776 -29.30 -3.25 22.69
N VAL A 777 -29.46 -1.98 23.04
CA VAL A 777 -30.30 -1.49 24.13
C VAL A 777 -31.22 -0.42 23.55
N GLY A 778 -32.53 -0.58 23.71
CA GLY A 778 -33.50 0.39 23.20
C GLY A 778 -34.94 -0.06 23.44
N ASN A 779 -35.90 0.83 23.23
CA ASN A 779 -37.33 0.57 23.46
C ASN A 779 -38.22 0.79 22.22
N ASN A 780 -37.60 0.89 21.02
CA ASN A 780 -38.27 1.37 19.81
C ASN A 780 -37.77 0.67 18.52
N SER A 781 -37.33 -0.60 18.60
CA SER A 781 -37.04 -1.39 17.40
C SER A 781 -38.34 -1.95 16.82
N THR A 782 -38.58 -1.79 15.52
CA THR A 782 -39.74 -2.37 14.83
C THR A 782 -39.61 -3.88 14.62
N ALA A 783 -38.39 -4.42 14.62
CA ALA A 783 -38.12 -5.86 14.52
C ALA A 783 -38.02 -6.52 15.90
N TYR A 784 -37.19 -5.95 16.80
CA TYR A 784 -36.83 -6.58 18.08
C TYR A 784 -37.56 -5.97 19.31
N GLY A 785 -38.45 -5.00 19.08
CA GLY A 785 -39.24 -4.35 20.13
C GLY A 785 -38.41 -3.52 21.09
N THR A 786 -38.54 -3.80 22.39
CA THR A 786 -37.59 -3.36 23.41
C THR A 786 -36.46 -4.39 23.51
N THR A 787 -35.22 -3.94 23.31
CA THR A 787 -34.02 -4.78 23.45
C THR A 787 -33.21 -4.41 24.68
N ARG A 788 -32.52 -5.41 25.22
CA ARG A 788 -31.57 -5.26 26.34
C ARG A 788 -30.35 -6.13 26.10
N THR A 789 -29.17 -5.56 26.17
CA THR A 789 -27.93 -6.34 26.27
C THR A 789 -27.86 -7.07 27.62
N ALA A 790 -27.49 -8.34 27.59
CA ALA A 790 -26.98 -9.06 28.75
C ALA A 790 -25.47 -9.28 28.54
N LEU A 791 -24.66 -8.89 29.53
CA LEU A 791 -23.22 -9.14 29.58
C LEU A 791 -22.90 -10.06 30.75
N LYS A 792 -21.96 -10.98 30.55
CA LYS A 792 -21.41 -11.81 31.60
C LYS A 792 -19.89 -11.77 31.54
N PHE A 793 -19.29 -11.18 32.56
CA PHE A 793 -17.85 -11.14 32.74
C PHE A 793 -17.33 -12.45 33.38
N PRO A 794 -16.06 -12.82 33.17
CA PRO A 794 -15.40 -13.90 33.89
C PRO A 794 -15.11 -13.49 35.34
N ASP A 795 -14.44 -14.36 36.10
CA ASP A 795 -13.82 -13.96 37.37
C ASP A 795 -12.85 -12.80 37.15
N LEU A 796 -12.96 -11.74 37.98
CA LEU A 796 -12.44 -10.41 37.63
C LEU A 796 -10.90 -10.26 37.75
N ASP A 797 -10.18 -11.24 38.29
CA ASP A 797 -8.73 -11.19 38.56
C ASP A 797 -8.28 -9.92 39.32
N ILE A 798 -9.13 -9.43 40.22
CA ILE A 798 -8.85 -8.31 41.13
C ILE A 798 -8.54 -8.88 42.53
N PRO A 799 -7.38 -8.58 43.15
CA PRO A 799 -7.07 -9.04 44.50
C PRO A 799 -8.13 -8.62 45.53
N SER A 800 -8.49 -9.50 46.46
CA SER A 800 -9.52 -9.23 47.49
C SER A 800 -9.15 -8.13 48.49
N SER A 801 -7.89 -7.69 48.49
CA SER A 801 -7.39 -6.52 49.24
C SER A 801 -7.48 -5.20 48.46
N ALA A 802 -7.76 -5.23 47.16
CA ALA A 802 -7.86 -4.04 46.32
C ALA A 802 -9.17 -3.30 46.56
N ARG A 803 -9.10 -1.96 46.57
CA ARG A 803 -10.27 -1.09 46.65
C ARG A 803 -10.62 -0.59 45.25
N VAL A 804 -11.78 -0.97 44.73
CA VAL A 804 -12.36 -0.36 43.53
C VAL A 804 -12.62 1.13 43.82
N LEU A 805 -12.15 2.01 42.93
CA LEU A 805 -12.28 3.47 43.03
C LEU A 805 -13.22 4.05 41.97
N ASP A 806 -13.38 3.33 40.86
CA ASP A 806 -14.10 3.67 39.63
C ASP A 806 -14.37 2.34 38.89
N ALA A 807 -15.45 2.25 38.10
CA ALA A 807 -15.83 1.04 37.35
C ALA A 807 -16.81 1.34 36.21
#